data_AF-A0A7J6R462-F1
#
_entry.id   AF-A0A7J6R462-F1
#
_cell.length_a   1.000
_cell.length_b   1.000
_cell.length_c   1.000
_cell.angle_alpha   90.00
_cell.angle_beta   90.00
_cell.angle_gamma   90.00
#
_symmetry.space_group_name_H-M   'P 1'
#
loop_
_entity.id
_entity.type
_entity.pdbx_description
1 polymer ?
#
loop_
_entity_poly.entity_id
_entity_poly.type
_entity_poly.pdbx_seq_one_letter_code
_entity_poly.pdbx_strand_id
1 'polypeptide(L)'
;MASTKPDKRVDDDLEGEDELTQQERQKGVYQRQGTYREKALHRVLSPQRADPFSSETPAADLTTYSDVAQQATLQKERAEVLRQIQTQKKEGENGVGVKRKDEGKDEDSKKEEVKKRRSGFDIKEPDDRWETPVAGSGEWGETPAVGAFGGGEPATKKKRVSRFSDAPPETPYGAGGETPDGSGSMGETPVTRSRWDDAVGRTPATAGATPGATPLVAATPGTTPLFQPGMETPMGLTPQFQAAGYGMTRLDRELDVRNRYMTDDEIDALLPLTGYEIVKAPEGYEAQQQAHRMSVNQAATPLGETTGFSMPSGGATPAMMAGLDASTAGLSDAGTGLVHPKYGGAGDLPDLRPEDVQHFSALIQGGETDDNLSPEEAKERKVMALLLKVKNGTPQMRKMAMREITERARQFGPDALFNQILPLLMSTTLEDQERHLLVKVIDRVLHKLDDMVRPYVHKILVVIEPLLIDEDYFARVEGREIISNLSKAAGLATMIATMRPDIDHPDEYVRNTTARAFAVVASALGVPQIMLFLKAVCQSKKSWQARHTGIKIVQQIALLMGCGVLPYLKQLVDIVQFGLGDEQQKVRTITALALAALAEASFPYGIECFDSVLRPLWRGICEHRGKGLAAFLKAIGYIIPLMDAEHANYYTREVMIILVREFSTPDEEMKKIVLKVVKQCVATEGVEPAYVREDILPPFFRNFWVVRMAADRRNYRQLVDTTVELARKVGGAEIIQRIAEDLKDNNEAYRRMVMETIEKIVDEMGVHDVDSRLEEQIVDGMLYAFQEQSSDDTQTMLNGFGTIVNCLGVRIKPYLPQIAGIIRWRLNTPSARVRQQAADLIARIAGVMKLCGEEQMLGHFGLFLYEYLGEEYPEVLGSILGALKAIVNVIGMTKMAPPIKDLLPRLTPILKNRHEKVEENCIDLVGRIADR
;
A
#
# COMPACT_ATOMS: atom_id res chain seq x y z
N MET A 1 -13.38 -30.22 21.06
CA MET A 1 -12.48 -29.04 21.01
C MET A 1 -12.30 -28.68 19.55
N ALA A 2 -12.68 -27.47 19.13
CA ALA A 2 -12.48 -27.00 17.76
C ALA A 2 -11.80 -25.63 17.83
N SER A 3 -10.68 -25.47 17.12
CA SER A 3 -9.92 -24.22 17.08
C SER A 3 -10.01 -23.65 15.66
N THR A 4 -11.07 -22.91 15.39
CA THR A 4 -11.27 -22.19 14.13
C THR A 4 -10.32 -21.01 14.09
N LYS A 5 -9.24 -21.11 13.31
CA LYS A 5 -8.45 -19.95 12.89
C LYS A 5 -9.36 -19.03 12.06
N PRO A 6 -9.30 -17.69 12.21
CA PRO A 6 -9.99 -16.77 11.31
C PRO A 6 -9.37 -16.85 9.91
N ASP A 7 -10.23 -16.93 8.90
CA ASP A 7 -9.83 -17.23 7.52
C ASP A 7 -9.55 -15.93 6.72
N LYS A 8 -8.39 -15.85 6.05
CA LYS A 8 -7.95 -14.66 5.29
C LYS A 8 -8.48 -14.74 3.86
N ARG A 9 -9.69 -14.23 3.59
CA ARG A 9 -10.35 -14.33 2.27
C ARG A 9 -10.76 -13.00 1.62
N VAL A 10 -10.03 -11.90 1.84
CA VAL A 10 -10.46 -10.55 1.39
C VAL A 10 -9.50 -9.91 0.36
N ASP A 11 -8.23 -10.30 0.30
CA ASP A 11 -7.17 -9.50 -0.36
C ASP A 11 -6.64 -10.06 -1.69
N ASP A 12 -7.12 -11.23 -2.13
CA ASP A 12 -6.60 -12.06 -3.24
C ASP A 12 -6.66 -11.36 -4.63
N ASP A 13 -7.52 -10.35 -4.80
CA ASP A 13 -7.64 -9.52 -6.02
C ASP A 13 -6.78 -8.23 -5.97
N LEU A 14 -6.02 -8.00 -4.88
CA LEU A 14 -5.15 -6.82 -4.68
C LEU A 14 -3.68 -7.12 -4.34
N GLU A 15 -3.33 -8.31 -3.83
CA GLU A 15 -1.92 -8.69 -3.51
C GLU A 15 -0.92 -8.58 -4.68
N GLY A 16 -1.40 -8.38 -5.93
CA GLY A 16 -0.57 -8.34 -7.13
C GLY A 16 0.33 -7.11 -7.30
N GLU A 17 0.20 -6.05 -6.49
CA GLU A 17 0.97 -4.80 -6.61
C GLU A 17 1.92 -4.52 -5.42
N ASP A 18 1.77 -5.20 -4.28
CA ASP A 18 2.36 -4.79 -2.99
C ASP A 18 3.74 -5.42 -2.63
N GLU A 19 4.51 -5.96 -3.60
CA GLU A 19 5.93 -6.37 -3.40
C GLU A 19 6.94 -5.35 -3.98
N LEU A 20 6.92 -4.10 -3.49
CA LEU A 20 8.00 -3.13 -3.75
C LEU A 20 9.36 -3.71 -3.35
N THR A 21 10.24 -3.93 -4.33
CA THR A 21 11.55 -4.56 -4.12
C THR A 21 12.45 -3.70 -3.24
N GLN A 22 13.48 -4.30 -2.63
CA GLN A 22 14.43 -3.55 -1.79
C GLN A 22 15.13 -2.41 -2.54
N GLN A 23 15.32 -2.55 -3.87
CA GLN A 23 15.87 -1.49 -4.73
C GLN A 23 14.86 -0.36 -5.00
N GLU A 24 13.57 -0.65 -5.09
CA GLU A 24 12.52 0.38 -5.25
C GLU A 24 12.25 1.13 -3.96
N ARG A 25 12.36 0.46 -2.81
CA ARG A 25 12.34 1.11 -1.49
C ARG A 25 13.48 2.11 -1.28
N GLN A 26 14.60 1.94 -1.98
CA GLN A 26 15.72 2.90 -1.98
C GLN A 26 15.52 4.09 -2.94
N LYS A 27 14.59 4.01 -3.90
CA LYS A 27 14.21 5.15 -4.74
C LYS A 27 13.42 6.15 -3.89
N GLY A 28 13.76 7.44 -4.01
CA GLY A 28 13.00 8.52 -3.37
C GLY A 28 11.57 8.59 -3.93
N VAL A 29 10.62 9.15 -3.17
CA VAL A 29 9.18 8.98 -3.48
C VAL A 29 8.75 9.65 -4.79
N TYR A 30 9.58 10.52 -5.39
CA TYR A 30 9.42 11.00 -6.78
C TYR A 30 9.76 9.94 -7.85
N GLN A 31 10.80 9.15 -7.61
CA GLN A 31 11.33 8.17 -8.57
C GLN A 31 10.50 6.87 -8.66
N ARG A 32 9.47 6.72 -7.81
CA ARG A 32 8.43 5.69 -7.90
C ARG A 32 7.17 6.18 -8.64
N GLN A 33 7.10 7.43 -9.09
CA GLN A 33 5.85 7.99 -9.60
C GLN A 33 5.60 7.68 -11.08
N GLY A 34 4.49 7.02 -11.37
CA GLY A 34 3.95 6.94 -12.72
C GLY A 34 3.39 8.28 -13.22
N THR A 35 3.26 8.41 -14.54
CA THR A 35 2.78 9.61 -15.29
C THR A 35 1.39 10.14 -14.93
N TYR A 36 0.67 9.43 -14.05
CA TYR A 36 -0.59 9.90 -13.47
C TYR A 36 -0.38 10.93 -12.34
N ARG A 37 0.74 10.88 -11.60
CA ARG A 37 0.97 11.71 -10.41
C ARG A 37 1.61 13.07 -10.75
N GLU A 38 2.37 13.14 -11.84
CA GLU A 38 2.85 14.42 -12.43
C GLU A 38 1.68 15.40 -12.65
N LYS A 39 0.52 14.90 -13.08
CA LYS A 39 -0.71 15.70 -13.27
C LYS A 39 -1.26 16.28 -11.97
N ALA A 40 -1.06 15.61 -10.83
CA ALA A 40 -1.47 16.11 -9.53
C ALA A 40 -0.55 17.25 -9.06
N LEU A 41 0.76 17.17 -9.33
CA LEU A 41 1.71 18.26 -9.05
C LEU A 41 1.40 19.53 -9.86
N HIS A 42 0.85 19.40 -11.06
CA HIS A 42 0.38 20.52 -11.87
C HIS A 42 -1.02 21.06 -11.49
N ARG A 43 -1.70 20.50 -10.47
CA ARG A 43 -3.00 20.99 -9.99
C ARG A 43 -2.82 22.20 -9.07
N VAL A 44 -2.86 23.40 -9.66
CA VAL A 44 -2.84 24.68 -8.93
C VAL A 44 -3.93 24.68 -7.85
N LEU A 45 -3.57 25.02 -6.60
CA LEU A 45 -4.55 25.17 -5.52
C LEU A 45 -5.52 26.29 -5.87
N SER A 46 -6.83 26.04 -5.75
CA SER A 46 -7.82 27.11 -5.94
C SER A 46 -7.70 28.19 -4.85
N PRO A 47 -8.19 29.41 -5.12
CA PRO A 47 -8.54 30.35 -4.06
C PRO A 47 -9.44 29.70 -2.99
N GLN A 48 -9.55 30.35 -1.83
CA GLN A 48 -10.53 29.94 -0.82
C GLN A 48 -11.95 29.96 -1.43
N ARG A 49 -12.76 28.98 -1.04
CA ARG A 49 -14.17 28.87 -1.43
C ARG A 49 -15.03 29.36 -0.28
N ALA A 50 -16.11 30.08 -0.57
CA ALA A 50 -17.10 30.42 0.44
C ALA A 50 -17.75 29.14 1.01
N ASP A 51 -17.98 29.07 2.33
CA ASP A 51 -18.79 28.00 2.93
C ASP A 51 -20.27 28.21 2.51
N PRO A 52 -20.93 27.27 1.82
CA PRO A 52 -22.34 27.41 1.46
C PRO A 52 -23.30 27.48 2.66
N PHE A 53 -22.82 27.28 3.88
CA PHE A 53 -23.60 27.23 5.11
C PHE A 53 -23.16 28.26 6.17
N SER A 54 -22.25 29.18 5.86
CA SER A 54 -21.96 30.32 6.76
C SER A 54 -23.10 31.33 6.77
N SER A 55 -23.42 31.90 7.94
CA SER A 55 -24.46 32.92 8.12
C SER A 55 -24.05 34.34 7.69
N GLU A 56 -22.80 34.51 7.24
CA GLU A 56 -22.23 35.78 6.81
C GLU A 56 -22.18 35.85 5.28
N THR A 57 -22.38 37.05 4.72
CA THR A 57 -22.22 37.28 3.27
C THR A 57 -20.76 37.08 2.87
N PRO A 58 -20.45 36.28 1.83
CA PRO A 58 -19.08 35.98 1.46
C PRO A 58 -18.31 37.26 1.04
N ALA A 59 -17.06 37.36 1.48
CA ALA A 59 -16.14 38.40 1.06
C ALA A 59 -15.83 38.29 -0.46
N ALA A 60 -15.53 39.41 -1.09
CA ALA A 60 -15.36 39.50 -2.56
C ALA A 60 -14.23 38.63 -3.13
N ASP A 61 -13.25 38.25 -2.30
CA ASP A 61 -12.12 37.39 -2.68
C ASP A 61 -12.42 35.88 -2.59
N LEU A 62 -13.60 35.49 -2.08
CA LEU A 62 -14.01 34.09 -1.94
C LEU A 62 -14.75 33.59 -3.19
N THR A 63 -14.30 32.45 -3.72
CA THR A 63 -14.96 31.84 -4.89
C THR A 63 -16.29 31.18 -4.52
N THR A 64 -17.36 31.58 -5.21
CA THR A 64 -18.74 31.10 -4.99
C THR A 64 -19.07 29.94 -5.94
N TYR A 65 -20.08 29.12 -5.60
CA TYR A 65 -20.53 27.98 -6.42
C TYR A 65 -20.91 28.37 -7.86
N SER A 66 -21.48 29.57 -8.06
CA SER A 66 -21.71 30.17 -9.38
C SER A 66 -20.44 30.27 -10.21
N ASP A 67 -19.37 30.73 -9.60
CA ASP A 67 -18.14 31.14 -10.26
C ASP A 67 -17.29 29.89 -10.56
N VAL A 68 -17.31 28.92 -9.65
CA VAL A 68 -16.75 27.57 -9.88
C VAL A 68 -17.49 26.87 -11.04
N ALA A 69 -18.81 27.00 -11.13
CA ALA A 69 -19.57 26.44 -12.26
C ALA A 69 -19.24 27.14 -13.59
N GLN A 70 -19.08 28.47 -13.60
CA GLN A 70 -18.63 29.24 -14.77
C GLN A 70 -17.18 28.93 -15.16
N GLN A 71 -16.28 28.76 -14.18
CA GLN A 71 -14.90 28.33 -14.45
C GLN A 71 -14.87 26.91 -15.03
N ALA A 72 -15.73 25.99 -14.56
CA ALA A 72 -15.84 24.65 -15.12
C ALA A 72 -16.36 24.65 -16.58
N THR A 73 -17.33 25.51 -16.93
CA THR A 73 -17.76 25.66 -18.34
C THR A 73 -16.67 26.29 -19.19
N LEU A 74 -16.00 27.34 -18.72
CA LEU A 74 -14.87 27.97 -19.43
C LEU A 74 -13.67 27.02 -19.60
N GLN A 75 -13.39 26.14 -18.64
CA GLN A 75 -12.37 25.10 -18.78
C GLN A 75 -12.77 24.02 -19.79
N LYS A 76 -14.05 23.62 -19.82
CA LYS A 76 -14.59 22.70 -20.82
C LYS A 76 -14.50 23.29 -22.23
N GLU A 77 -14.91 24.55 -22.40
CA GLU A 77 -14.79 25.30 -23.65
C GLU A 77 -13.33 25.44 -24.11
N ARG A 78 -12.41 25.78 -23.20
CA ARG A 78 -10.97 25.81 -23.49
C ARG A 78 -10.43 24.44 -23.91
N ALA A 79 -10.86 23.35 -23.26
CA ALA A 79 -10.46 21.99 -23.63
C ALA A 79 -11.03 21.57 -25.00
N GLU A 80 -12.24 22.01 -25.33
CA GLU A 80 -12.87 21.78 -26.64
C GLU A 80 -12.19 22.58 -27.75
N VAL A 81 -11.86 23.86 -27.52
CA VAL A 81 -11.06 24.69 -28.43
C VAL A 81 -9.64 24.13 -28.61
N LEU A 82 -8.97 23.70 -27.54
CA LEU A 82 -7.66 23.03 -27.64
C LEU A 82 -7.73 21.74 -28.44
N ARG A 83 -8.82 20.98 -28.33
CA ARG A 83 -9.06 19.77 -29.13
C ARG A 83 -9.30 20.10 -30.61
N GLN A 84 -10.05 21.17 -30.90
CA GLN A 84 -10.23 21.68 -32.27
C GLN A 84 -8.92 22.18 -32.88
N ILE A 85 -8.07 22.86 -32.10
CA ILE A 85 -6.72 23.26 -32.52
C ILE A 85 -5.84 22.03 -32.78
N GLN A 86 -5.95 20.97 -31.98
CA GLN A 86 -5.23 19.71 -32.23
C GLN A 86 -5.73 18.96 -33.47
N THR A 87 -7.03 18.97 -33.79
CA THR A 87 -7.52 18.39 -35.05
C THR A 87 -7.09 19.24 -36.24
N GLN A 88 -7.23 20.56 -36.17
CA GLN A 88 -6.76 21.48 -37.23
C GLN A 88 -5.24 21.38 -37.48
N LYS A 89 -4.42 21.17 -36.44
CA LYS A 89 -2.98 20.89 -36.61
C LYS A 89 -2.74 19.58 -37.34
N LYS A 90 -3.42 18.49 -36.95
CA LYS A 90 -3.30 17.19 -37.63
C LYS A 90 -3.84 17.21 -39.06
N GLU A 91 -4.84 18.02 -39.35
CA GLU A 91 -5.37 18.25 -40.69
C GLU A 91 -4.38 19.08 -41.54
N GLY A 92 -3.77 20.12 -40.95
CA GLY A 92 -2.73 20.94 -41.58
C GLY A 92 -1.44 20.17 -41.89
N GLU A 93 -0.98 19.30 -40.98
CA GLU A 93 0.19 18.44 -41.18
C GLU A 93 -0.01 17.43 -42.32
N ASN A 94 -1.25 17.01 -42.59
CA ASN A 94 -1.60 16.17 -43.74
C ASN A 94 -1.79 16.97 -45.06
N GLY A 95 -1.71 18.31 -45.03
CA GLY A 95 -2.01 19.17 -46.18
C GLY A 95 -0.86 19.37 -47.18
N VAL A 96 0.39 19.09 -46.80
CA VAL A 96 1.60 19.43 -47.61
C VAL A 96 2.14 18.21 -48.36
N GLY A 97 1.34 17.67 -49.28
CA GLY A 97 1.67 16.47 -50.08
C GLY A 97 1.52 16.68 -51.58
N VAL A 98 2.47 17.37 -52.23
CA VAL A 98 2.39 17.69 -53.67
C VAL A 98 2.40 16.43 -54.54
N LYS A 99 1.29 16.16 -55.24
CA LYS A 99 1.24 15.26 -56.40
C LYS A 99 0.50 15.92 -57.57
N ARG A 100 1.26 16.44 -58.53
CA ARG A 100 0.77 16.66 -59.90
C ARG A 100 0.48 15.31 -60.55
N LYS A 101 -0.57 15.25 -61.38
CA LYS A 101 -0.64 14.33 -62.52
C LYS A 101 -1.54 14.94 -63.59
N ASP A 102 -1.14 14.78 -64.85
CA ASP A 102 -1.68 15.51 -65.99
C ASP A 102 -3.05 15.02 -66.50
N GLU A 103 -3.71 15.86 -67.27
CA GLU A 103 -4.97 15.59 -67.98
C GLU A 103 -4.73 14.83 -69.30
N GLY A 104 -5.72 14.04 -69.75
CA GLY A 104 -5.64 13.37 -71.05
C GLY A 104 -6.84 12.47 -71.40
N LYS A 105 -7.85 13.07 -72.05
CA LYS A 105 -8.53 12.66 -73.32
C LYS A 105 -8.69 11.16 -73.67
N ASP A 106 -9.80 10.66 -74.21
CA ASP A 106 -11.11 11.21 -74.63
C ASP A 106 -12.15 10.05 -74.79
N GLU A 107 -13.46 10.38 -74.82
CA GLU A 107 -14.59 9.69 -75.52
C GLU A 107 -14.93 8.19 -75.28
N ASP A 108 -16.18 7.69 -75.37
CA ASP A 108 -17.55 8.26 -75.34
C ASP A 108 -18.55 7.12 -74.96
N SER A 109 -19.78 7.50 -74.57
CA SER A 109 -21.08 6.85 -74.89
C SER A 109 -22.11 6.76 -73.75
N LYS A 110 -23.03 7.74 -73.73
CA LYS A 110 -24.51 7.62 -73.52
C LYS A 110 -25.02 6.79 -72.32
N LYS A 111 -25.83 7.36 -71.41
CA LYS A 111 -27.15 7.95 -71.70
C LYS A 111 -27.73 8.79 -70.53
N GLU A 112 -28.66 9.69 -70.87
CA GLU A 112 -29.74 10.32 -70.06
C GLU A 112 -29.44 10.76 -68.58
N GLU A 113 -29.36 12.04 -68.20
CA GLU A 113 -30.33 13.17 -68.27
C GLU A 113 -31.45 13.16 -67.18
N VAL A 114 -31.78 14.26 -66.48
CA VAL A 114 -31.07 15.55 -66.34
C VAL A 114 -31.31 16.28 -65.00
N LYS A 115 -30.38 17.19 -64.69
CA LYS A 115 -30.27 18.07 -63.52
C LYS A 115 -31.48 19.01 -63.30
N LYS A 116 -31.61 19.53 -62.07
CA LYS A 116 -31.45 21.00 -61.86
C LYS A 116 -31.02 21.41 -60.43
N ARG A 117 -29.89 22.13 -60.36
CA ARG A 117 -29.45 23.03 -59.27
C ARG A 117 -29.33 24.44 -59.88
N ARG A 118 -29.51 25.51 -59.10
CA ARG A 118 -28.96 26.90 -59.20
C ARG A 118 -29.78 27.85 -58.30
N SER A 119 -29.19 28.61 -57.35
CA SER A 119 -28.42 29.87 -57.44
C SER A 119 -29.26 31.09 -57.86
N GLY A 120 -29.15 32.30 -57.28
CA GLY A 120 -28.32 32.77 -56.15
C GLY A 120 -28.07 34.30 -56.23
N PHE A 121 -27.76 34.96 -55.10
CA PHE A 121 -27.55 36.43 -54.93
C PHE A 121 -28.84 37.28 -55.22
N ASP A 122 -29.12 38.43 -54.58
CA ASP A 122 -28.22 39.45 -53.99
C ASP A 122 -28.86 40.30 -52.85
N ILE A 123 -27.99 40.94 -52.02
CA ILE A 123 -28.17 42.17 -51.19
C ILE A 123 -29.50 42.44 -50.42
N LYS A 124 -29.48 42.39 -49.07
CA LYS A 124 -29.35 43.58 -48.17
C LYS A 124 -29.35 43.24 -46.66
N GLU A 125 -28.53 43.94 -45.88
CA GLU A 125 -28.49 44.01 -44.39
C GLU A 125 -29.04 45.39 -43.92
N PRO A 126 -29.28 45.69 -42.60
CA PRO A 126 -28.64 45.09 -41.41
C PRO A 126 -29.55 44.82 -40.17
N ASP A 127 -28.86 44.47 -39.07
CA ASP A 127 -29.18 44.64 -37.63
C ASP A 127 -30.26 43.79 -36.90
N ASP A 128 -29.70 42.80 -36.18
CA ASP A 128 -29.71 42.63 -34.72
C ASP A 128 -30.98 42.20 -33.93
N ARG A 129 -30.67 41.34 -32.95
CA ARG A 129 -31.40 41.02 -31.70
C ARG A 129 -32.63 40.10 -31.74
N TRP A 130 -32.65 39.22 -30.75
CA TRP A 130 -33.73 38.30 -30.41
C TRP A 130 -34.78 38.99 -29.55
N GLU A 131 -36.06 38.61 -29.66
CA GLU A 131 -36.91 38.38 -28.47
C GLU A 131 -38.14 37.50 -28.74
N THR A 132 -38.66 36.87 -27.69
CA THR A 132 -39.86 36.02 -27.74
C THR A 132 -41.12 36.79 -27.33
N PRO A 133 -42.29 36.53 -27.93
CA PRO A 133 -43.49 37.34 -27.69
C PRO A 133 -44.16 37.03 -26.34
N VAL A 134 -44.28 38.05 -25.48
CA VAL A 134 -45.24 38.10 -24.36
C VAL A 134 -45.83 39.52 -24.28
N ALA A 135 -47.16 39.60 -24.27
CA ALA A 135 -47.94 40.75 -23.79
C ALA A 135 -48.79 40.26 -22.59
N GLY A 136 -49.08 41.03 -21.53
CA GLY A 136 -49.18 42.49 -21.42
C GLY A 136 -50.66 42.90 -21.57
N SER A 137 -51.28 43.74 -20.74
CA SER A 137 -50.90 44.51 -19.53
C SER A 137 -52.20 44.79 -18.72
N GLY A 138 -52.26 45.36 -17.50
CA GLY A 138 -51.26 45.88 -16.55
C GLY A 138 -51.97 46.56 -15.35
N GLU A 139 -51.39 47.65 -14.83
CA GLU A 139 -51.98 48.68 -13.93
C GLU A 139 -51.93 48.53 -12.37
N TRP A 140 -51.03 49.35 -11.79
CA TRP A 140 -50.92 49.98 -10.45
C TRP A 140 -51.74 49.55 -9.21
N GLY A 141 -51.08 49.59 -8.03
CA GLY A 141 -51.68 50.20 -6.82
C GLY A 141 -51.49 49.53 -5.44
N GLU A 142 -50.62 50.14 -4.61
CA GLU A 142 -50.76 50.34 -3.14
C GLU A 142 -50.88 49.15 -2.13
N THR A 143 -50.61 49.50 -0.87
CA THR A 143 -50.82 48.72 0.39
C THR A 143 -51.08 49.75 1.53
N PRO A 144 -51.58 49.40 2.74
CA PRO A 144 -52.10 48.12 3.27
C PRO A 144 -53.49 48.25 3.97
N ALA A 145 -53.85 47.27 4.82
CA ALA A 145 -54.63 47.37 6.09
C ALA A 145 -56.03 46.70 6.23
N VAL A 146 -56.15 45.91 7.33
CA VAL A 146 -57.24 45.83 8.35
C VAL A 146 -58.73 45.75 7.94
N GLY A 147 -59.48 44.77 8.52
CA GLY A 147 -60.74 45.14 9.24
C GLY A 147 -62.09 44.41 9.03
N ALA A 148 -62.19 43.11 9.38
CA ALA A 148 -63.31 42.44 10.12
C ALA A 148 -64.83 42.55 9.74
N PHE A 149 -65.59 41.53 10.20
CA PHE A 149 -67.08 41.35 10.20
C PHE A 149 -67.80 41.13 8.84
N GLY A 150 -68.87 40.33 8.75
CA GLY A 150 -69.48 39.42 9.74
C GLY A 150 -70.84 38.81 9.29
N GLY A 151 -71.32 37.75 9.99
CA GLY A 151 -72.63 37.09 9.76
C GLY A 151 -72.61 35.94 8.73
N GLY A 152 -73.51 34.95 8.76
CA GLY A 152 -74.61 34.66 9.71
C GLY A 152 -75.18 33.23 9.56
N GLU A 153 -75.89 32.75 10.60
CA GLU A 153 -76.49 31.40 10.73
C GLU A 153 -77.85 31.25 9.99
N PRO A 154 -78.46 30.04 9.77
CA PRO A 154 -78.89 29.13 10.85
C PRO A 154 -78.98 27.59 10.61
N ALA A 155 -78.40 26.84 11.55
CA ALA A 155 -78.99 25.74 12.34
C ALA A 155 -79.82 24.55 11.76
N THR A 156 -79.24 23.33 11.89
CA THR A 156 -79.89 22.13 12.51
C THR A 156 -78.84 21.36 13.33
N LYS A 157 -78.86 21.36 14.68
CA LYS A 157 -79.59 20.43 15.59
C LYS A 157 -79.18 18.94 15.40
N LYS A 158 -78.72 18.17 16.41
CA LYS A 158 -78.68 18.36 17.89
C LYS A 158 -77.77 17.33 18.63
N LYS A 159 -77.04 17.77 19.68
CA LYS A 159 -76.72 17.10 20.98
C LYS A 159 -75.84 15.82 21.03
N ARG A 160 -75.14 15.44 22.13
CA ARG A 160 -74.52 16.06 23.35
C ARG A 160 -73.68 14.94 24.06
N VAL A 161 -72.41 15.06 24.49
CA VAL A 161 -71.75 15.88 25.56
C VAL A 161 -71.81 15.30 27.00
N SER A 162 -70.71 15.50 27.76
CA SER A 162 -70.49 15.37 29.25
C SER A 162 -69.71 14.12 29.71
N ARG A 163 -68.92 14.08 30.81
CA ARG A 163 -68.44 15.03 31.86
C ARG A 163 -67.27 14.34 32.66
N PHE A 164 -66.47 14.87 33.61
CA PHE A 164 -66.02 16.18 34.18
C PHE A 164 -64.74 15.85 35.01
N SER A 165 -63.61 16.58 34.95
CA SER A 165 -63.17 17.79 35.72
C SER A 165 -62.28 17.53 36.96
N ASP A 166 -61.51 18.57 37.33
CA ASP A 166 -60.92 18.91 38.65
C ASP A 166 -59.65 18.20 39.19
N ALA A 167 -59.05 18.89 40.17
CA ALA A 167 -57.74 18.72 40.85
C ALA A 167 -57.88 19.34 42.28
N PRO A 168 -56.88 19.43 43.20
CA PRO A 168 -55.43 19.18 43.07
C PRO A 168 -54.85 18.24 44.19
N PRO A 169 -53.81 18.51 45.04
CA PRO A 169 -52.83 17.46 45.40
C PRO A 169 -52.69 17.11 46.91
N GLU A 170 -52.11 15.93 47.25
CA GLU A 170 -51.63 15.63 48.63
C GLU A 170 -50.65 14.43 48.72
N THR A 171 -50.04 14.22 49.91
CA THR A 171 -49.12 13.13 50.35
C THR A 171 -49.23 12.99 51.90
N PRO A 172 -48.60 12.03 52.65
CA PRO A 172 -47.92 10.74 52.36
C PRO A 172 -48.37 9.57 53.31
N TYR A 173 -47.59 8.45 53.39
CA TYR A 173 -47.65 7.30 54.35
C TYR A 173 -48.84 6.29 54.22
N GLY A 174 -48.74 5.01 54.66
CA GLY A 174 -47.60 4.24 55.25
C GLY A 174 -47.98 2.80 55.71
N ALA A 175 -47.05 2.11 56.42
CA ALA A 175 -47.12 0.76 57.06
C ALA A 175 -47.05 -0.50 56.15
N GLY A 176 -46.56 -1.69 56.60
CA GLY A 176 -45.81 -2.04 57.84
C GLY A 176 -45.79 -3.56 58.18
N GLY A 177 -44.70 -4.06 58.81
CA GLY A 177 -44.55 -5.43 59.38
C GLY A 177 -44.00 -6.51 58.41
N GLU A 178 -43.32 -7.61 58.83
CA GLU A 178 -42.81 -8.08 60.15
C GLU A 178 -41.52 -8.96 59.96
N THR A 179 -40.84 -9.33 61.06
CA THR A 179 -39.66 -10.24 61.17
C THR A 179 -40.02 -11.48 62.06
N PRO A 180 -39.16 -12.46 62.50
CA PRO A 180 -37.69 -12.61 62.44
C PRO A 180 -37.11 -14.05 62.20
N ASP A 181 -35.77 -14.19 62.35
CA ASP A 181 -34.91 -15.35 62.78
C ASP A 181 -35.12 -16.80 62.26
N GLY A 182 -34.07 -17.65 62.12
CA GLY A 182 -32.62 -17.44 62.30
C GLY A 182 -31.79 -18.76 62.41
N SER A 183 -30.44 -18.62 62.52
CA SER A 183 -29.40 -19.66 62.83
C SER A 183 -28.89 -20.62 61.72
N GLY A 184 -27.66 -21.13 61.90
CA GLY A 184 -27.17 -22.40 61.30
C GLY A 184 -26.03 -22.36 60.25
N SER A 185 -24.77 -22.23 60.66
CA SER A 185 -23.59 -22.26 59.75
C SER A 185 -23.04 -23.68 59.49
N MET A 186 -22.67 -24.00 58.24
CA MET A 186 -21.45 -24.76 57.88
C MET A 186 -21.14 -24.73 56.36
N GLY A 187 -19.87 -24.85 55.96
CA GLY A 187 -19.49 -25.50 54.67
C GLY A 187 -19.17 -24.61 53.45
N GLU A 188 -17.93 -24.13 53.38
CA GLU A 188 -17.12 -23.79 52.19
C GLU A 188 -17.75 -23.85 50.77
N THR A 189 -18.11 -22.70 50.19
CA THR A 189 -17.40 -22.07 49.03
C THR A 189 -18.22 -20.92 48.40
N PRO A 190 -17.66 -19.70 48.33
CA PRO A 190 -18.20 -18.67 47.43
C PRO A 190 -17.13 -17.97 46.56
N VAL A 191 -17.50 -17.69 45.32
CA VAL A 191 -16.81 -16.75 44.42
C VAL A 191 -17.40 -15.34 44.62
N THR A 192 -16.61 -14.28 44.38
CA THR A 192 -16.96 -13.03 43.65
C THR A 192 -16.44 -11.72 44.28
N ARG A 193 -16.35 -10.70 43.41
CA ARG A 193 -16.22 -9.24 43.64
C ARG A 193 -14.83 -8.70 44.02
N SER A 194 -14.39 -7.75 43.19
CA SER A 194 -13.25 -6.86 43.45
C SER A 194 -13.71 -5.40 43.27
N ARG A 195 -13.82 -4.66 44.37
CA ARG A 195 -13.91 -3.19 44.39
C ARG A 195 -13.66 -2.71 45.82
N TRP A 196 -12.79 -1.70 45.98
CA TRP A 196 -12.80 -0.58 46.95
C TRP A 196 -11.35 -0.12 47.19
N ASP A 197 -11.16 1.19 47.28
CA ASP A 197 -10.13 1.76 48.14
C ASP A 197 -10.65 1.68 49.58
N ASP A 198 -9.82 1.30 50.56
CA ASP A 198 -9.86 2.01 51.84
C ASP A 198 -8.58 1.87 52.69
N ALA A 199 -8.51 2.77 53.67
CA ALA A 199 -7.38 3.21 54.47
C ALA A 199 -6.65 2.18 55.38
N VAL A 200 -5.35 2.44 55.56
CA VAL A 200 -4.63 2.52 56.87
C VAL A 200 -4.61 1.27 57.80
N GLY A 201 -3.41 0.73 58.02
CA GLY A 201 -2.81 0.90 59.35
C GLY A 201 -2.32 -0.33 60.16
N ARG A 202 -0.99 -0.41 60.29
CA ARG A 202 -0.19 -1.03 61.39
C ARG A 202 -0.02 -2.56 61.41
N THR A 203 1.11 -2.94 62.01
CA THR A 203 1.70 -4.29 62.12
C THR A 203 1.69 -4.76 63.58
N PRO A 204 2.17 -5.99 63.88
CA PRO A 204 3.57 -6.07 64.30
C PRO A 204 4.37 -7.32 63.81
N ALA A 205 5.70 -7.13 63.71
CA ALA A 205 6.78 -8.01 64.24
C ALA A 205 6.94 -9.47 63.74
N THR A 206 8.14 -10.06 63.61
CA THR A 206 9.59 -9.66 63.64
C THR A 206 10.40 -10.90 63.22
N ALA A 207 11.66 -10.87 62.74
CA ALA A 207 12.52 -9.85 62.13
C ALA A 207 13.87 -10.51 61.70
N GLY A 208 14.64 -9.88 60.81
CA GLY A 208 16.08 -10.15 60.64
C GLY A 208 16.58 -10.20 59.18
N ALA A 209 17.68 -9.54 58.81
CA ALA A 209 18.39 -8.45 59.49
C ALA A 209 19.17 -7.58 58.47
N THR A 210 19.09 -6.26 58.60
CA THR A 210 19.99 -5.26 57.98
C THR A 210 20.74 -4.49 59.07
N PRO A 211 21.80 -3.76 58.72
CA PRO A 211 21.72 -2.28 58.82
C PRO A 211 22.42 -1.58 57.63
N GLY A 212 22.33 -0.26 57.39
CA GLY A 212 21.81 0.85 58.20
C GLY A 212 22.92 1.67 58.89
N ALA A 213 22.92 3.00 58.95
CA ALA A 213 22.06 4.02 58.32
C ALA A 213 22.68 5.45 58.49
N THR A 214 21.97 6.47 57.97
CA THR A 214 21.98 7.91 58.40
C THR A 214 23.20 8.83 58.07
N PRO A 215 23.02 10.18 58.03
CA PRO A 215 23.81 11.05 57.12
C PRO A 215 24.35 12.41 57.65
N LEU A 216 25.10 13.08 56.76
CA LEU A 216 25.20 14.55 56.55
C LEU A 216 26.20 15.40 57.38
N VAL A 217 26.73 16.45 56.70
CA VAL A 217 27.36 17.72 57.18
C VAL A 217 28.92 17.81 57.22
N ALA A 218 29.44 18.50 56.19
CA ALA A 218 30.59 19.44 56.16
C ALA A 218 32.08 18.99 56.31
N ALA A 219 32.94 19.86 55.75
CA ALA A 219 34.39 20.09 55.96
C ALA A 219 35.45 19.10 55.38
N THR A 220 36.26 19.64 54.45
CA THR A 220 37.72 19.38 54.29
C THR A 220 38.51 20.28 55.28
N PRO A 221 39.85 20.15 55.53
CA PRO A 221 40.90 19.50 54.70
C PRO A 221 42.03 18.71 55.43
N GLY A 222 42.99 18.16 54.65
CA GLY A 222 44.32 17.69 55.11
C GLY A 222 44.43 16.17 55.37
N THR A 223 45.58 15.48 55.20
CA THR A 223 46.97 15.94 54.98
C THR A 223 47.82 14.97 54.14
N THR A 224 48.74 15.50 53.33
CA THR A 224 49.96 14.87 52.74
C THR A 224 51.04 14.61 53.84
N PRO A 225 52.25 13.99 53.62
CA PRO A 225 53.09 13.89 52.40
C PRO A 225 53.77 12.49 52.21
N LEU A 226 54.88 12.22 51.47
CA LEU A 226 55.96 13.02 50.83
C LEU A 226 56.67 12.23 49.68
N PHE A 227 57.66 12.86 49.03
CA PHE A 227 58.74 12.35 48.14
C PHE A 227 58.61 12.40 46.59
N GLN A 228 59.78 12.71 45.98
CA GLN A 228 60.14 13.07 44.59
C GLN A 228 61.71 13.12 44.55
N PRO A 229 62.46 13.33 43.44
CA PRO A 229 62.43 12.83 42.05
C PRO A 229 63.67 11.94 41.68
N GLY A 230 63.74 11.45 40.43
CA GLY A 230 64.92 10.86 39.74
C GLY A 230 64.48 10.28 38.37
N MET A 231 65.12 10.53 37.21
CA MET A 231 66.48 10.18 36.75
C MET A 231 66.78 8.66 36.86
N GLU A 232 67.14 7.92 35.81
CA GLU A 232 67.43 8.29 34.40
C GLU A 232 67.26 7.06 33.44
N THR A 233 67.30 7.30 32.12
CA THR A 233 67.30 6.29 31.00
C THR A 233 68.66 5.55 30.87
N PRO A 234 68.88 4.46 30.08
CA PRO A 234 68.24 4.17 28.76
C PRO A 234 68.08 2.69 28.26
N MET A 235 67.59 2.59 27.01
CA MET A 235 67.57 1.47 26.04
C MET A 235 66.48 0.36 26.17
N GLY A 236 65.71 -0.01 25.14
CA GLY A 236 65.33 0.71 23.89
C GLY A 236 65.39 -0.11 22.59
N LEU A 237 64.30 -0.12 21.81
CA LEU A 237 64.26 -0.27 20.33
C LEU A 237 62.82 -0.08 19.75
N THR A 238 62.70 0.78 18.71
CA THR A 238 61.64 0.88 17.66
C THR A 238 60.13 0.81 18.01
N PRO A 239 59.38 1.92 17.82
CA PRO A 239 57.91 1.94 17.66
C PRO A 239 57.46 2.20 16.20
N GLN A 240 56.37 1.56 15.75
CA GLN A 240 55.45 2.04 14.69
C GLN A 240 54.22 1.11 14.58
N PHE A 241 52.99 1.64 14.44
CA PHE A 241 51.91 1.14 13.52
C PHE A 241 50.50 1.75 13.71
N GLN A 242 50.19 2.46 14.81
CA GLN A 242 48.80 2.93 15.11
C GLN A 242 48.53 4.42 14.83
N ALA A 243 49.10 5.00 13.76
CA ALA A 243 48.97 6.42 13.43
C ALA A 243 48.62 6.73 11.95
N ALA A 244 48.02 5.77 11.22
CA ALA A 244 47.85 5.86 9.77
C ALA A 244 46.46 6.34 9.28
N GLY A 245 45.41 6.34 10.13
CA GLY A 245 44.03 6.57 9.67
C GLY A 245 43.62 8.03 9.45
N TYR A 246 44.13 8.97 10.26
CA TYR A 246 43.69 10.38 10.26
C TYR A 246 44.56 11.34 9.42
N GLY A 247 45.62 10.83 8.78
CA GLY A 247 46.52 11.65 7.95
C GLY A 247 46.02 11.84 6.52
N MET A 248 45.56 10.76 5.87
CA MET A 248 45.22 10.74 4.44
C MET A 248 44.10 11.73 4.09
N THR A 249 42.96 11.65 4.77
CA THR A 249 41.77 12.48 4.50
C THR A 249 41.97 13.99 4.73
N ARG A 250 43.08 14.38 5.35
CA ARG A 250 43.51 15.78 5.49
C ARG A 250 44.47 16.19 4.38
N LEU A 251 45.39 15.30 3.98
CA LEU A 251 46.29 15.50 2.84
C LEU A 251 45.55 15.55 1.51
N ASP A 252 44.60 14.64 1.28
CA ASP A 252 43.76 14.63 0.08
C ASP A 252 42.95 15.93 -0.04
N ARG A 253 42.43 16.44 1.08
CA ARG A 253 41.66 17.68 1.15
C ARG A 253 42.52 18.94 0.97
N GLU A 254 43.78 18.91 1.43
CA GLU A 254 44.77 19.94 1.12
C GLU A 254 45.26 19.89 -0.34
N LEU A 255 45.26 18.73 -0.98
CA LEU A 255 45.56 18.57 -2.41
C LEU A 255 44.40 19.07 -3.28
N ASP A 256 43.14 18.72 -2.96
CA ASP A 256 41.95 19.26 -3.64
C ASP A 256 41.89 20.80 -3.57
N VAL A 257 42.24 21.40 -2.42
CA VAL A 257 42.28 22.87 -2.27
C VAL A 257 43.44 23.49 -3.07
N ARG A 258 44.60 22.84 -3.16
CA ARG A 258 45.75 23.31 -3.96
C ARG A 258 45.59 23.10 -5.47
N ASN A 259 44.85 22.08 -5.89
CA ASN A 259 44.64 21.70 -7.28
C ASN A 259 43.30 22.21 -7.87
N ARG A 260 42.55 23.03 -7.12
CA ARG A 260 41.34 23.69 -7.62
C ARG A 260 41.69 24.61 -8.80
N TYR A 261 40.92 24.51 -9.89
CA TYR A 261 40.97 25.44 -11.01
C TYR A 261 40.61 26.86 -10.56
N MET A 262 41.49 27.82 -10.89
CA MET A 262 41.29 29.26 -10.69
C MET A 262 40.81 29.90 -12.00
N THR A 263 39.97 30.92 -11.90
CA THR A 263 39.51 31.68 -13.09
C THR A 263 40.49 32.79 -13.45
N ASP A 264 40.51 33.21 -14.72
CA ASP A 264 41.46 34.23 -15.21
C ASP A 264 41.45 35.54 -14.37
N ASP A 265 40.26 36.00 -13.93
CA ASP A 265 40.11 37.16 -13.03
C ASP A 265 40.77 36.97 -11.65
N GLU A 266 40.86 35.73 -11.14
CA GLU A 266 41.57 35.39 -9.89
C GLU A 266 43.09 35.35 -10.11
N ILE A 267 43.54 35.04 -11.34
CA ILE A 267 44.96 34.93 -11.72
C ILE A 267 45.56 36.32 -11.96
N ASP A 268 44.89 37.20 -12.71
CA ASP A 268 45.35 38.58 -12.92
C ASP A 268 45.37 39.40 -11.61
N ALA A 269 44.54 39.04 -10.62
CA ALA A 269 44.60 39.62 -9.28
C ALA A 269 45.84 39.19 -8.46
N LEU A 270 46.51 38.10 -8.84
CA LEU A 270 47.72 37.57 -8.19
C LEU A 270 49.02 37.98 -8.89
N LEU A 271 48.96 38.50 -10.13
CA LEU A 271 50.13 38.87 -10.92
C LEU A 271 50.53 40.35 -10.72
N PRO A 272 51.84 40.67 -10.67
CA PRO A 272 52.30 42.04 -10.49
C PRO A 272 52.16 42.85 -11.80
N LEU A 273 51.33 43.91 -11.74
CA LEU A 273 50.84 44.77 -12.85
C LEU A 273 51.87 45.33 -13.87
N THR A 274 53.17 45.11 -13.70
CA THR A 274 54.21 45.46 -14.69
C THR A 274 55.32 44.40 -14.71
N GLY A 275 55.56 43.78 -15.86
CA GLY A 275 56.74 42.92 -16.09
C GLY A 275 56.51 41.61 -16.83
N TYR A 276 55.27 41.29 -17.23
CA TYR A 276 54.93 40.09 -18.01
C TYR A 276 54.24 40.44 -19.34
N GLU A 277 54.34 39.54 -20.31
CA GLU A 277 53.67 39.62 -21.62
C GLU A 277 52.83 38.35 -21.80
N ILE A 278 51.52 38.51 -22.08
CA ILE A 278 50.59 37.38 -22.23
C ILE A 278 50.70 36.82 -23.66
N VAL A 279 51.41 35.70 -23.79
CA VAL A 279 51.59 35.01 -25.08
C VAL A 279 50.30 34.29 -25.47
N LYS A 280 49.79 34.55 -26.68
CA LYS A 280 48.65 33.79 -27.24
C LYS A 280 49.02 32.34 -27.48
N ALA A 281 48.11 31.42 -27.13
CA ALA A 281 48.25 30.00 -27.44
C ALA A 281 48.36 29.77 -28.98
N PRO A 282 49.16 28.79 -29.44
CA PRO A 282 49.25 28.46 -30.86
C PRO A 282 47.92 27.98 -31.45
N GLU A 283 47.69 28.28 -32.73
CA GLU A 283 46.52 27.81 -33.48
C GLU A 283 46.53 26.27 -33.56
N GLY A 284 45.67 25.63 -32.77
CA GLY A 284 45.62 24.17 -32.60
C GLY A 284 45.70 23.66 -31.14
N TYR A 285 45.88 24.54 -30.15
CA TYR A 285 45.81 24.15 -28.73
C TYR A 285 44.36 24.10 -28.23
N GLU A 286 43.77 22.90 -28.19
CA GLU A 286 42.52 22.64 -27.47
C GLU A 286 42.82 22.27 -26.01
N ALA A 287 42.29 23.04 -25.06
CA ALA A 287 42.41 22.73 -23.63
C ALA A 287 41.57 21.50 -23.28
N GLN A 288 42.19 20.47 -22.70
CA GLN A 288 41.49 19.23 -22.31
C GLN A 288 40.51 19.49 -21.16
N GLN A 289 39.23 19.68 -21.48
CA GLN A 289 38.15 19.62 -20.50
C GLN A 289 38.09 18.21 -19.90
N GLN A 290 38.60 18.03 -18.68
CA GLN A 290 38.51 16.75 -17.97
C GLN A 290 37.06 16.47 -17.54
N ALA A 291 36.36 15.75 -18.41
CA ALA A 291 35.03 15.24 -18.12
C ALA A 291 35.10 14.14 -17.03
N HIS A 292 34.26 14.30 -16.01
CA HIS A 292 33.89 13.30 -15.00
C HIS A 292 34.96 12.82 -14.00
N ARG A 293 34.56 12.90 -12.72
CA ARG A 293 35.11 12.10 -11.61
C ARG A 293 34.78 10.62 -11.82
N MET A 294 35.62 9.88 -12.56
CA MET A 294 35.58 8.41 -12.49
C MET A 294 36.12 7.93 -11.13
N SER A 295 35.39 7.02 -10.48
CA SER A 295 35.79 6.48 -9.18
C SER A 295 36.93 5.46 -9.31
N VAL A 296 38.09 5.76 -8.73
CA VAL A 296 39.15 4.75 -8.51
C VAL A 296 38.84 3.98 -7.21
N ASN A 297 37.77 3.18 -7.24
CA ASN A 297 37.54 2.15 -6.23
C ASN A 297 38.21 0.86 -6.69
N GLN A 298 39.42 0.58 -6.21
CA GLN A 298 40.06 -0.74 -6.34
C GLN A 298 40.56 -1.25 -4.98
N ALA A 299 40.10 -2.45 -4.62
CA ALA A 299 40.68 -3.37 -3.64
C ALA A 299 40.94 -2.85 -2.20
N ALA A 300 39.89 -2.79 -1.39
CA ALA A 300 39.98 -3.02 0.06
C ALA A 300 38.78 -3.86 0.54
N THR A 301 39.02 -4.90 1.35
CA THR A 301 37.98 -5.79 1.90
C THR A 301 37.37 -5.22 3.20
N PRO A 302 36.10 -5.57 3.52
CA PRO A 302 35.41 -4.99 4.68
C PRO A 302 35.88 -5.63 6.00
N LEU A 303 35.95 -4.82 7.07
CA LEU A 303 36.26 -5.30 8.42
C LEU A 303 35.33 -4.69 9.48
N GLY A 304 34.34 -5.48 9.90
CA GLY A 304 33.72 -5.46 11.23
C GLY A 304 33.15 -4.16 11.78
N GLU A 305 31.81 -4.09 11.85
CA GLU A 305 31.12 -3.14 12.74
C GLU A 305 31.60 -3.31 14.20
N THR A 306 31.86 -2.19 14.88
CA THR A 306 31.94 -2.12 16.34
C THR A 306 31.24 -0.84 16.83
N THR A 307 30.41 -0.98 17.86
CA THR A 307 29.53 0.09 18.34
C THR A 307 30.29 1.15 19.14
N GLY A 308 30.48 2.34 18.57
CA GLY A 308 31.16 3.47 19.20
C GLY A 308 30.23 4.38 20.01
N PHE A 309 30.46 4.52 21.31
CA PHE A 309 29.72 5.41 22.21
C PHE A 309 30.23 6.86 22.08
N SER A 310 29.32 7.83 21.87
CA SER A 310 29.71 9.25 21.76
C SER A 310 29.72 9.94 23.13
N MET A 311 30.89 10.43 23.54
CA MET A 311 31.07 11.19 24.79
C MET A 311 30.63 12.66 24.61
N PRO A 312 29.82 13.23 25.51
CA PRO A 312 29.52 14.65 25.50
C PRO A 312 30.76 15.46 25.87
N SER A 313 31.26 16.29 24.95
CA SER A 313 32.37 17.22 25.22
C SER A 313 31.89 18.36 26.12
N GLY A 314 32.10 18.24 27.42
CA GLY A 314 31.71 19.24 28.41
C GLY A 314 32.87 20.16 28.82
N GLY A 315 32.60 21.46 28.90
CA GLY A 315 33.34 22.38 29.76
C GLY A 315 34.53 23.12 29.13
N ALA A 316 34.24 24.12 28.29
CA ALA A 316 35.13 25.27 28.08
C ALA A 316 34.28 26.55 28.00
N THR A 317 34.46 27.48 28.94
CA THR A 317 33.68 28.73 29.03
C THR A 317 34.37 29.88 28.27
N PRO A 318 33.80 30.41 27.17
CA PRO A 318 34.37 31.54 26.44
C PRO A 318 33.99 32.89 27.09
N ALA A 319 34.36 33.08 28.35
CA ALA A 319 34.01 34.27 29.14
C ALA A 319 35.09 35.39 29.09
N MET A 320 35.99 35.39 28.10
CA MET A 320 37.05 36.40 28.01
C MET A 320 37.61 36.68 26.59
N MET A 321 36.75 36.95 25.60
CA MET A 321 37.17 37.67 24.38
C MET A 321 36.04 38.53 23.79
N ALA A 322 35.49 39.43 24.61
CA ALA A 322 34.58 40.47 24.13
C ALA A 322 35.38 41.67 23.63
N GLY A 323 35.29 41.96 22.33
CA GLY A 323 35.86 43.18 21.73
C GLY A 323 36.71 42.97 20.49
N LEU A 324 36.07 42.64 19.37
CA LEU A 324 36.24 43.39 18.13
C LEU A 324 34.95 43.31 17.28
N ASP A 325 35.00 43.88 16.09
CA ASP A 325 33.91 44.31 15.22
C ASP A 325 32.81 43.29 14.84
N ALA A 326 31.56 43.77 14.87
CA ALA A 326 30.38 43.05 14.37
C ALA A 326 29.93 43.66 13.02
N SER A 327 30.45 43.15 11.90
CA SER A 327 30.14 43.68 10.56
C SER A 327 30.17 42.66 9.40
N THR A 328 30.60 41.41 9.62
CA THR A 328 30.92 40.44 8.54
C THR A 328 30.28 39.05 8.71
N ALA A 329 29.14 38.95 9.40
CA ALA A 329 28.39 37.70 9.60
C ALA A 329 27.59 37.24 8.34
N GLY A 330 28.27 37.12 7.20
CA GLY A 330 27.68 36.93 5.86
C GLY A 330 28.28 35.77 5.04
N LEU A 331 28.89 34.77 5.69
CA LEU A 331 29.45 33.59 5.03
C LEU A 331 28.89 32.30 5.65
N SER A 332 28.54 31.34 4.80
CA SER A 332 28.08 30.00 5.18
C SER A 332 29.24 29.11 5.63
N ASP A 333 29.00 28.20 6.57
CA ASP A 333 29.97 27.16 6.93
C ASP A 333 30.10 26.14 5.78
N ALA A 334 31.17 26.31 4.99
CA ALA A 334 31.39 25.60 3.73
C ALA A 334 31.94 24.18 3.93
N GLY A 335 31.21 23.36 4.70
CA GLY A 335 31.63 21.99 5.05
C GLY A 335 30.55 20.91 4.89
N THR A 336 29.27 21.22 5.14
CA THR A 336 28.20 20.21 5.30
C THR A 336 26.96 20.43 4.43
N GLY A 337 26.74 21.64 3.91
CA GLY A 337 25.53 21.97 3.14
C GLY A 337 24.23 22.07 3.96
N LEU A 338 24.32 22.00 5.28
CA LEU A 338 23.20 22.18 6.21
C LEU A 338 23.08 23.67 6.60
N VAL A 339 21.84 24.14 6.80
CA VAL A 339 21.58 25.50 7.28
C VAL A 339 20.97 25.45 8.68
N HIS A 340 21.60 26.12 9.64
CA HIS A 340 21.04 26.29 10.99
C HIS A 340 19.98 27.40 10.98
N PRO A 341 18.69 27.11 11.25
CA PRO A 341 17.67 28.14 11.39
C PRO A 341 17.90 28.98 12.65
N LYS A 342 17.54 30.27 12.57
CA LYS A 342 17.67 31.25 13.66
C LYS A 342 16.27 31.70 14.09
N TYR A 343 15.63 30.95 14.98
CA TYR A 343 14.35 31.34 15.57
C TYR A 343 14.25 30.90 17.04
N GLY A 344 14.12 31.87 17.94
CA GLY A 344 14.30 31.67 19.38
C GLY A 344 15.78 31.54 19.76
N GLY A 345 16.21 32.24 20.81
CA GLY A 345 17.62 32.38 21.20
C GLY A 345 18.27 31.14 21.86
N ALA A 346 18.25 29.98 21.21
CA ALA A 346 19.01 28.78 21.58
C ALA A 346 19.13 27.81 20.39
N GLY A 347 20.15 26.95 20.37
CA GLY A 347 20.32 25.87 19.39
C GLY A 347 19.36 24.69 19.60
N ASP A 348 18.05 24.96 19.57
CA ASP A 348 16.96 24.02 19.89
C ASP A 348 16.06 23.70 18.67
N LEU A 349 16.47 24.13 17.48
CA LEU A 349 15.86 23.76 16.20
C LEU A 349 16.76 22.78 15.43
N PRO A 350 16.20 21.72 14.80
CA PRO A 350 16.97 20.81 13.96
C PRO A 350 17.51 21.50 12.71
N ASP A 351 18.61 20.97 12.17
CA ASP A 351 19.24 21.47 10.96
C ASP A 351 18.34 21.30 9.72
N LEU A 352 18.43 22.25 8.79
CA LEU A 352 17.73 22.22 7.52
C LEU A 352 18.58 21.54 6.45
N ARG A 353 18.02 20.54 5.77
CA ARG A 353 18.55 20.06 4.48
C ARG A 353 18.40 21.16 3.42
N PRO A 354 19.21 21.15 2.33
CA PRO A 354 19.11 22.15 1.26
C PRO A 354 17.71 22.23 0.60
N GLU A 355 16.92 21.15 0.65
CA GLU A 355 15.53 21.12 0.18
C GLU A 355 14.56 21.81 1.17
N ASP A 356 14.79 21.62 2.48
CA ASP A 356 13.98 22.22 3.55
C ASP A 356 14.13 23.76 3.58
N VAL A 357 15.25 24.30 3.09
CA VAL A 357 15.53 25.75 2.99
C VAL A 357 14.45 26.52 2.23
N GLN A 358 13.81 25.93 1.22
CA GLN A 358 12.74 26.61 0.47
C GLN A 358 11.51 26.85 1.36
N HIS A 359 11.04 25.80 2.03
CA HIS A 359 9.83 25.82 2.86
C HIS A 359 10.03 26.51 4.21
N PHE A 360 11.24 26.45 4.79
CA PHE A 360 11.56 27.04 6.10
C PHE A 360 12.44 28.30 6.00
N SER A 361 12.49 28.94 4.83
CA SER A 361 13.21 30.20 4.57
C SER A 361 12.90 31.32 5.58
N ALA A 362 11.64 31.43 6.01
CA ALA A 362 11.20 32.36 7.04
C ALA A 362 11.82 32.12 8.45
N LEU A 363 12.39 30.93 8.71
CA LEU A 363 13.13 30.61 9.93
C LEU A 363 14.65 30.84 9.79
N ILE A 364 15.16 31.05 8.58
CA ILE A 364 16.57 31.39 8.32
C ILE A 364 16.79 32.90 8.40
N GLN A 365 15.82 33.68 7.91
CA GLN A 365 15.85 35.15 7.90
C GLN A 365 15.51 35.80 9.26
N GLY A 366 15.34 35.01 10.33
CA GLY A 366 14.97 35.45 11.68
C GLY A 366 16.09 36.17 12.45
N GLY A 367 16.64 37.24 11.88
CA GLY A 367 17.58 38.14 12.57
C GLY A 367 16.91 39.23 13.42
N GLU A 368 15.63 39.51 13.17
CA GLU A 368 14.85 40.54 13.86
C GLU A 368 13.89 39.93 14.89
N THR A 369 13.67 40.62 16.01
CA THR A 369 12.93 40.10 17.16
C THR A 369 11.43 39.96 16.89
N ASP A 370 10.76 39.09 17.64
CA ASP A 370 9.30 38.85 17.55
C ASP A 370 8.46 40.14 17.80
N ASP A 371 9.06 41.22 18.33
CA ASP A 371 8.40 42.48 18.69
C ASP A 371 7.92 43.32 17.48
N ASN A 372 8.50 43.12 16.29
CA ASN A 372 8.19 43.90 15.08
C ASN A 372 7.20 43.21 14.12
N LEU A 373 6.77 41.97 14.40
CA LEU A 373 5.87 41.22 13.52
C LEU A 373 4.39 41.44 13.86
N SER A 374 3.51 41.20 12.88
CA SER A 374 2.08 41.08 13.19
C SER A 374 1.83 39.84 14.07
N PRO A 375 0.78 39.85 14.92
CA PRO A 375 0.42 38.71 15.77
C PRO A 375 -0.09 37.49 15.00
N GLU A 376 -0.13 37.54 13.66
CA GLU A 376 -0.51 36.45 12.78
C GLU A 376 0.73 35.82 12.13
N GLU A 377 1.64 36.62 11.57
CA GLU A 377 2.95 36.14 11.08
C GLU A 377 3.77 35.48 12.20
N ALA A 378 3.69 36.01 13.43
CA ALA A 378 4.33 35.40 14.60
C ALA A 378 3.76 34.00 14.93
N LYS A 379 2.46 33.77 14.68
CA LYS A 379 1.85 32.43 14.79
C LYS A 379 2.34 31.53 13.67
N GLU A 380 2.42 32.01 12.44
CA GLU A 380 2.90 31.22 11.29
C GLU A 380 4.36 30.78 11.47
N ARG A 381 5.26 31.70 11.88
CA ARG A 381 6.66 31.35 12.20
C ARG A 381 6.73 30.30 13.32
N LYS A 382 5.89 30.42 14.36
CA LYS A 382 5.81 29.43 15.44
C LYS A 382 5.28 28.07 14.98
N VAL A 383 4.31 28.04 14.07
CA VAL A 383 3.82 26.81 13.43
C VAL A 383 4.94 26.18 12.58
N MET A 384 5.60 26.95 11.71
CA MET A 384 6.74 26.47 10.91
C MET A 384 7.85 25.87 11.80
N ALA A 385 8.22 26.53 12.89
CA ALA A 385 9.22 26.03 13.83
C ALA A 385 8.81 24.69 14.48
N LEU A 386 7.53 24.53 14.85
CA LEU A 386 7.01 23.26 15.39
C LEU A 386 6.93 22.17 14.31
N LEU A 387 6.57 22.50 13.07
CA LEU A 387 6.57 21.56 11.95
C LEU A 387 7.97 21.08 11.61
N LEU A 388 8.99 21.94 11.65
CA LEU A 388 10.39 21.54 11.49
C LEU A 388 10.83 20.58 12.60
N LYS A 389 10.43 20.82 13.86
CA LYS A 389 10.67 19.90 14.98
C LYS A 389 9.93 18.56 14.83
N VAL A 390 8.81 18.50 14.12
CA VAL A 390 8.15 17.24 13.74
C VAL A 390 8.85 16.56 12.56
N LYS A 391 9.31 17.31 11.56
CA LYS A 391 10.00 16.75 10.38
C LYS A 391 11.41 16.27 10.73
N ASN A 392 12.33 17.16 11.05
CA ASN A 392 13.77 16.86 11.16
C ASN A 392 14.22 16.55 12.62
N GLY A 393 13.33 16.68 13.62
CA GLY A 393 13.70 16.55 15.04
C GLY A 393 13.91 15.12 15.55
N THR A 394 14.57 15.00 16.71
CA THR A 394 14.69 13.72 17.42
C THR A 394 13.33 13.17 17.88
N PRO A 395 13.18 11.86 18.17
CA PRO A 395 11.89 11.30 18.63
C PRO A 395 11.28 11.99 19.85
N GLN A 396 12.11 12.58 20.73
CA GLN A 396 11.65 13.38 21.87
C GLN A 396 11.12 14.75 21.42
N MET A 397 11.86 15.48 20.57
CA MET A 397 11.44 16.76 20.00
C MET A 397 10.14 16.61 19.19
N ARG A 398 10.07 15.59 18.32
CA ARG A 398 8.87 15.24 17.55
C ARG A 398 7.66 15.04 18.45
N LYS A 399 7.81 14.28 19.55
CA LYS A 399 6.72 14.01 20.52
C LYS A 399 6.25 15.28 21.24
N MET A 400 7.16 16.19 21.59
CA MET A 400 6.84 17.47 22.22
C MET A 400 6.15 18.44 21.25
N ALA A 401 6.72 18.65 20.06
CA ALA A 401 6.15 19.56 19.06
C ALA A 401 4.77 19.09 18.57
N MET A 402 4.61 17.78 18.30
CA MET A 402 3.32 17.17 17.96
C MET A 402 2.26 17.42 19.04
N ARG A 403 2.65 17.39 20.33
CA ARG A 403 1.75 17.71 21.44
C ARG A 403 1.38 19.20 21.46
N GLU A 404 2.36 20.09 21.32
CA GLU A 404 2.13 21.55 21.34
C GLU A 404 1.23 22.02 20.18
N ILE A 405 1.43 21.49 18.96
CA ILE A 405 0.52 21.74 17.83
C ILE A 405 -0.89 21.25 18.16
N THR A 406 -1.04 20.03 18.70
CA THR A 406 -2.36 19.44 19.02
C THR A 406 -3.11 20.21 20.12
N GLU A 407 -2.40 20.64 21.17
CA GLU A 407 -3.01 21.37 22.29
C GLU A 407 -3.37 22.82 21.93
N ARG A 408 -2.61 23.46 21.04
CA ARG A 408 -2.83 24.87 20.63
C ARG A 408 -3.44 25.05 19.24
N ALA A 409 -3.89 23.99 18.56
CA ALA A 409 -4.45 24.07 17.20
C ALA A 409 -5.53 25.17 17.03
N ARG A 410 -6.47 25.30 17.98
CA ARG A 410 -7.51 26.36 17.99
C ARG A 410 -6.97 27.78 18.22
N GLN A 411 -5.76 27.95 18.74
CA GLN A 411 -5.12 29.25 18.98
C GLN A 411 -4.31 29.73 17.78
N PHE A 412 -3.76 28.78 17.00
CA PHE A 412 -3.10 29.06 15.72
C PHE A 412 -4.13 29.36 14.61
N GLY A 413 -5.23 28.62 14.56
CA GLY A 413 -6.28 28.76 13.54
C GLY A 413 -6.01 27.90 12.29
N PRO A 414 -7.04 27.69 11.44
CA PRO A 414 -6.93 26.80 10.28
C PRO A 414 -5.97 27.32 9.19
N ASP A 415 -5.94 28.63 8.91
CA ASP A 415 -5.07 29.21 7.87
C ASP A 415 -3.60 28.96 8.13
N ALA A 416 -3.09 29.42 9.27
CA ALA A 416 -1.69 29.29 9.66
C ALA A 416 -1.21 27.83 9.71
N LEU A 417 -2.12 26.88 9.97
CA LEU A 417 -1.81 25.46 9.95
C LEU A 417 -1.85 24.88 8.53
N PHE A 418 -2.95 25.03 7.78
CA PHE A 418 -3.08 24.38 6.48
C PHE A 418 -2.26 25.03 5.38
N ASN A 419 -2.07 26.36 5.40
CA ASN A 419 -1.22 27.04 4.41
C ASN A 419 0.26 26.63 4.53
N GLN A 420 0.72 26.20 5.72
CA GLN A 420 2.09 25.73 5.95
C GLN A 420 2.24 24.20 5.83
N ILE A 421 1.25 23.41 6.27
CA ILE A 421 1.32 21.93 6.22
C ILE A 421 1.09 21.39 4.80
N LEU A 422 0.15 21.95 4.03
CA LEU A 422 -0.21 21.39 2.72
C LEU A 422 0.92 21.48 1.68
N PRO A 423 1.72 22.57 1.56
CA PRO A 423 2.87 22.61 0.66
C PRO A 423 3.98 21.62 1.04
N LEU A 424 4.21 21.38 2.33
CA LEU A 424 5.18 20.38 2.81
C LEU A 424 4.79 18.95 2.41
N LEU A 425 3.48 18.65 2.34
CA LEU A 425 2.97 17.33 1.92
C LEU A 425 2.95 17.15 0.39
N MET A 426 3.00 18.25 -0.37
CA MET A 426 3.11 18.27 -1.83
C MET A 426 4.56 18.19 -2.34
N SER A 427 5.58 18.28 -1.47
CA SER A 427 6.98 18.25 -1.93
C SER A 427 7.40 16.85 -2.40
N THR A 428 8.12 16.79 -3.51
CA THR A 428 8.45 15.55 -4.21
C THR A 428 9.56 14.74 -3.53
N THR A 429 10.35 15.37 -2.66
CA THR A 429 11.50 14.77 -1.98
C THR A 429 11.17 14.20 -0.59
N LEU A 430 9.93 14.44 -0.10
CA LEU A 430 9.47 13.99 1.21
C LEU A 430 9.53 12.46 1.36
N GLU A 431 10.29 11.98 2.35
CA GLU A 431 10.41 10.55 2.68
C GLU A 431 9.09 9.96 3.20
N ASP A 432 8.87 8.66 2.99
CA ASP A 432 7.65 7.95 3.44
C ASP A 432 7.44 8.09 4.97
N GLN A 433 8.53 8.03 5.75
CA GLN A 433 8.51 8.23 7.21
C GLN A 433 8.18 9.67 7.64
N GLU A 434 8.48 10.67 6.81
CA GLU A 434 8.19 12.08 7.09
C GLU A 434 6.77 12.45 6.67
N ARG A 435 6.30 11.89 5.55
CA ARG A 435 4.89 11.91 5.13
C ARG A 435 3.98 11.40 6.23
N HIS A 436 4.29 10.23 6.79
CA HIS A 436 3.59 9.63 7.92
C HIS A 436 3.53 10.55 9.16
N LEU A 437 4.58 11.33 9.42
CA LEU A 437 4.61 12.29 10.53
C LEU A 437 3.73 13.52 10.24
N LEU A 438 3.76 14.07 9.02
CA LEU A 438 2.90 15.20 8.62
C LEU A 438 1.42 14.81 8.57
N VAL A 439 1.08 13.64 8.04
CA VAL A 439 -0.26 13.03 8.09
C VAL A 439 -0.77 12.98 9.54
N LYS A 440 0.06 12.53 10.48
CA LYS A 440 -0.27 12.50 11.91
C LYS A 440 -0.41 13.88 12.56
N VAL A 441 0.16 14.94 11.99
CA VAL A 441 -0.18 16.32 12.40
C VAL A 441 -1.58 16.69 11.88
N ILE A 442 -1.85 16.47 10.59
CA ILE A 442 -3.13 16.83 9.94
C ILE A 442 -4.30 16.18 10.69
N ASP A 443 -4.26 14.87 10.92
CA ASP A 443 -5.33 14.13 11.60
C ASP A 443 -5.67 14.71 12.99
N ARG A 444 -4.64 14.96 13.81
CA ARG A 444 -4.78 15.53 15.15
C ARG A 444 -5.29 16.97 15.12
N VAL A 445 -4.88 17.75 14.12
CA VAL A 445 -5.34 19.13 13.89
C VAL A 445 -6.81 19.14 13.46
N LEU A 446 -7.22 18.27 12.53
CA LEU A 446 -8.61 18.14 12.07
C LEU A 446 -9.57 17.85 13.22
N HIS A 447 -9.26 16.85 14.06
CA HIS A 447 -10.08 16.51 15.23
C HIS A 447 -10.18 17.68 16.25
N LYS A 448 -9.21 18.60 16.27
CA LYS A 448 -9.25 19.77 17.17
C LYS A 448 -9.93 20.99 16.56
N LEU A 449 -9.84 21.20 15.25
CA LEU A 449 -10.45 22.35 14.57
C LEU A 449 -11.95 22.17 14.31
N ASP A 450 -12.43 20.94 14.13
CA ASP A 450 -13.85 20.62 14.02
C ASP A 450 -14.53 21.43 12.88
N ASP A 451 -15.65 22.10 13.11
CA ASP A 451 -16.33 22.95 12.11
C ASP A 451 -15.43 23.99 11.39
N MET A 452 -14.32 24.43 12.00
CA MET A 452 -13.43 25.45 11.39
C MET A 452 -12.72 24.96 10.11
N VAL A 453 -12.78 23.67 9.78
CA VAL A 453 -12.11 23.10 8.60
C VAL A 453 -12.88 23.32 7.29
N ARG A 454 -14.18 23.69 7.35
CA ARG A 454 -15.09 23.70 6.19
C ARG A 454 -14.57 24.45 4.94
N PRO A 455 -14.01 25.67 5.02
CA PRO A 455 -13.47 26.37 3.84
C PRO A 455 -12.26 25.68 3.20
N TYR A 456 -11.53 24.88 3.98
CA TYR A 456 -10.27 24.22 3.59
C TYR A 456 -10.50 22.81 3.04
N VAL A 457 -11.71 22.24 3.19
CA VAL A 457 -12.06 20.88 2.73
C VAL A 457 -11.58 20.60 1.31
N HIS A 458 -11.80 21.52 0.36
CA HIS A 458 -11.32 21.32 -1.01
C HIS A 458 -9.78 21.35 -1.13
N LYS A 459 -9.09 22.27 -0.45
CA LYS A 459 -7.62 22.33 -0.44
C LYS A 459 -7.01 21.04 0.15
N ILE A 460 -7.60 20.53 1.24
CA ILE A 460 -7.15 19.30 1.90
C ILE A 460 -7.44 18.09 1.00
N LEU A 461 -8.64 17.97 0.43
CA LEU A 461 -8.97 16.89 -0.51
C LEU A 461 -8.02 16.87 -1.71
N VAL A 462 -7.68 18.01 -2.32
CA VAL A 462 -6.76 18.08 -3.47
C VAL A 462 -5.38 17.46 -3.17
N VAL A 463 -4.87 17.59 -1.95
CA VAL A 463 -3.56 17.06 -1.53
C VAL A 463 -3.64 15.60 -1.05
N ILE A 464 -4.77 15.19 -0.46
CA ILE A 464 -4.94 13.86 0.17
C ILE A 464 -5.55 12.83 -0.80
N GLU A 465 -6.39 13.25 -1.75
CA GLU A 465 -6.98 12.39 -2.78
C GLU A 465 -5.95 11.52 -3.55
N PRO A 466 -4.77 12.04 -3.96
CA PRO A 466 -3.73 11.24 -4.61
C PRO A 466 -3.21 10.07 -3.76
N LEU A 467 -3.22 10.18 -2.41
CA LEU A 467 -2.76 9.11 -1.51
C LEU A 467 -3.66 7.87 -1.56
N LEU A 468 -4.93 8.02 -1.97
CA LEU A 468 -5.84 6.88 -2.19
C LEU A 468 -5.44 6.00 -3.38
N ILE A 469 -4.44 6.41 -4.17
CA ILE A 469 -3.88 5.69 -5.31
C ILE A 469 -2.34 5.68 -5.23
N ASP A 470 -1.78 5.74 -4.00
CA ASP A 470 -0.36 5.50 -3.78
C ASP A 470 -0.02 4.01 -3.94
N GLU A 471 1.22 3.68 -4.33
CA GLU A 471 1.69 2.29 -4.45
C GLU A 471 1.94 1.65 -3.08
N ASP A 472 2.22 2.46 -2.06
CA ASP A 472 2.32 2.00 -0.67
C ASP A 472 0.95 1.84 0.00
N TYR A 473 0.67 0.64 0.53
CA TYR A 473 -0.50 0.34 1.33
C TYR A 473 -0.67 1.28 2.53
N PHE A 474 0.40 1.69 3.22
CA PHE A 474 0.30 2.53 4.41
C PHE A 474 -0.13 3.96 4.06
N ALA A 475 0.48 4.56 3.04
CA ALA A 475 0.00 5.82 2.45
C ALA A 475 -1.47 5.73 1.98
N ARG A 476 -1.88 4.59 1.39
CA ARG A 476 -3.30 4.35 1.06
C ARG A 476 -4.20 4.32 2.30
N VAL A 477 -3.76 3.75 3.43
CA VAL A 477 -4.53 3.76 4.72
C VAL A 477 -4.63 5.18 5.27
N GLU A 478 -3.51 5.89 5.33
CA GLU A 478 -3.42 7.25 5.87
C GLU A 478 -4.32 8.26 5.14
N GLY A 479 -4.38 8.17 3.81
CA GLY A 479 -5.33 8.95 3.02
C GLY A 479 -6.80 8.66 3.35
N ARG A 480 -7.13 7.40 3.69
CA ARG A 480 -8.49 7.02 4.15
C ARG A 480 -8.79 7.55 5.54
N GLU A 481 -7.82 7.52 6.47
CA GLU A 481 -8.01 8.03 7.84
C GLU A 481 -8.25 9.55 7.83
N ILE A 482 -7.42 10.32 7.11
CA ILE A 482 -7.61 11.78 6.99
C ILE A 482 -8.97 12.11 6.37
N ILE A 483 -9.37 11.47 5.27
CA ILE A 483 -10.66 11.75 4.61
C ILE A 483 -11.85 11.31 5.50
N SER A 484 -11.71 10.22 6.25
CA SER A 484 -12.70 9.78 7.24
C SER A 484 -12.91 10.84 8.33
N ASN A 485 -11.83 11.37 8.92
CA ASN A 485 -11.92 12.34 10.00
C ASN A 485 -12.27 13.76 9.49
N LEU A 486 -11.81 14.16 8.31
CA LEU A 486 -12.27 15.37 7.61
C LEU A 486 -13.78 15.32 7.36
N SER A 487 -14.33 14.18 6.93
CA SER A 487 -15.76 14.04 6.65
C SER A 487 -16.64 14.19 7.90
N LYS A 488 -16.15 13.78 9.07
CA LYS A 488 -16.83 13.93 10.36
C LYS A 488 -16.85 15.39 10.82
N ALA A 489 -15.73 16.11 10.66
CA ALA A 489 -15.62 17.52 11.02
C ALA A 489 -16.34 18.47 10.04
N ALA A 490 -16.34 18.16 8.74
CA ALA A 490 -16.98 18.99 7.71
C ALA A 490 -18.47 18.69 7.50
N GLY A 491 -18.91 17.45 7.77
CA GLY A 491 -20.27 16.97 7.53
C GLY A 491 -20.58 16.64 6.05
N LEU A 492 -21.55 15.74 5.84
CA LEU A 492 -21.85 15.19 4.51
C LEU A 492 -22.22 16.26 3.47
N ALA A 493 -23.00 17.28 3.86
CA ALA A 493 -23.45 18.32 2.94
C ALA A 493 -22.27 19.11 2.33
N THR A 494 -21.29 19.48 3.16
CA THR A 494 -20.05 20.16 2.75
C THR A 494 -19.20 19.25 1.85
N MET A 495 -19.03 17.98 2.21
CA MET A 495 -18.27 17.00 1.41
C MET A 495 -18.92 16.77 0.04
N ILE A 496 -20.25 16.68 -0.02
CA ILE A 496 -20.98 16.61 -1.31
C ILE A 496 -20.80 17.89 -2.11
N ALA A 497 -20.94 19.07 -1.48
CA ALA A 497 -20.84 20.35 -2.18
C ALA A 497 -19.44 20.60 -2.79
N THR A 498 -18.37 20.22 -2.09
CA THR A 498 -16.99 20.44 -2.57
C THR A 498 -16.58 19.51 -3.70
N MET A 499 -16.94 18.22 -3.63
CA MET A 499 -16.54 17.19 -4.61
C MET A 499 -17.52 17.00 -5.78
N ARG A 500 -18.75 17.53 -5.71
CA ARG A 500 -19.74 17.39 -6.81
C ARG A 500 -19.25 17.85 -8.19
N PRO A 501 -18.46 18.94 -8.35
CA PRO A 501 -17.92 19.35 -9.64
C PRO A 501 -16.85 18.39 -10.20
N ASP A 502 -16.15 17.66 -9.34
CA ASP A 502 -15.10 16.70 -9.73
C ASP A 502 -15.68 15.38 -10.30
N ILE A 503 -16.98 15.10 -10.09
CA ILE A 503 -17.67 13.87 -10.52
C ILE A 503 -17.79 13.70 -12.04
N ASP A 504 -18.07 14.79 -12.78
CA ASP A 504 -18.19 14.77 -14.24
C ASP A 504 -17.09 15.58 -14.96
N HIS A 505 -16.03 15.90 -14.24
CA HIS A 505 -14.77 16.44 -14.76
C HIS A 505 -14.23 15.60 -15.95
N PRO A 506 -13.68 16.23 -17.02
CA PRO A 506 -13.27 15.50 -18.21
C PRO A 506 -12.14 14.48 -17.97
N ASP A 507 -11.21 14.76 -17.05
CA ASP A 507 -10.15 13.82 -16.70
C ASP A 507 -10.69 12.57 -15.97
N GLU A 508 -10.17 11.41 -16.33
CA GLU A 508 -10.47 10.14 -15.66
C GLU A 508 -9.67 9.96 -14.37
N TYR A 509 -8.54 10.66 -14.19
CA TYR A 509 -7.77 10.64 -12.94
C TYR A 509 -8.55 11.27 -11.77
N VAL A 510 -9.02 12.50 -11.94
CA VAL A 510 -9.83 13.21 -10.91
C VAL A 510 -11.10 12.41 -10.57
N ARG A 511 -11.82 11.90 -11.59
CA ARG A 511 -13.00 11.05 -11.36
C ARG A 511 -12.67 9.72 -10.66
N ASN A 512 -11.41 9.26 -10.71
CA ASN A 512 -10.96 8.06 -10.01
C ASN A 512 -10.62 8.35 -8.54
N THR A 513 -9.89 9.45 -8.25
CA THR A 513 -9.58 9.85 -6.88
C THR A 513 -10.84 10.23 -6.11
N THR A 514 -11.69 11.08 -6.67
CA THR A 514 -12.96 11.49 -6.07
C THR A 514 -13.92 10.32 -5.88
N ALA A 515 -13.94 9.32 -6.77
CA ALA A 515 -14.74 8.10 -6.56
C ALA A 515 -14.28 7.27 -5.35
N ARG A 516 -12.97 7.17 -5.10
CA ARG A 516 -12.41 6.54 -3.89
C ARG A 516 -12.70 7.40 -2.66
N ALA A 517 -12.55 8.73 -2.73
CA ALA A 517 -12.82 9.63 -1.63
C ALA A 517 -14.29 9.57 -1.16
N PHE A 518 -15.25 9.56 -2.09
CA PHE A 518 -16.67 9.37 -1.75
C PHE A 518 -16.97 8.03 -1.08
N ALA A 519 -16.28 6.94 -1.42
CA ALA A 519 -16.42 5.66 -0.72
C ALA A 519 -15.91 5.74 0.73
N VAL A 520 -14.80 6.44 0.97
CA VAL A 520 -14.31 6.71 2.33
C VAL A 520 -15.32 7.53 3.12
N VAL A 521 -15.86 8.62 2.54
CA VAL A 521 -16.93 9.43 3.17
C VAL A 521 -18.16 8.57 3.49
N ALA A 522 -18.56 7.67 2.58
CA ALA A 522 -19.67 6.75 2.81
C ALA A 522 -19.40 5.74 3.94
N SER A 523 -18.17 5.26 4.11
CA SER A 523 -17.79 4.41 5.26
C SER A 523 -17.74 5.19 6.59
N ALA A 524 -17.41 6.48 6.55
CA ALA A 524 -17.21 7.31 7.74
C ALA A 524 -18.52 7.90 8.28
N LEU A 525 -19.47 8.24 7.41
CA LEU A 525 -20.77 8.86 7.75
C LEU A 525 -21.96 7.89 7.59
N GLY A 526 -21.72 6.72 6.99
CA GLY A 526 -22.71 5.66 6.78
C GLY A 526 -23.41 5.74 5.42
N VAL A 527 -23.43 4.60 4.70
CA VAL A 527 -24.05 4.45 3.37
C VAL A 527 -25.48 5.01 3.28
N PRO A 528 -26.39 4.84 4.26
CA PRO A 528 -27.76 5.39 4.20
C PRO A 528 -27.83 6.88 3.83
N GLN A 529 -26.88 7.69 4.32
CA GLN A 529 -26.92 9.14 4.11
C GLN A 529 -26.58 9.53 2.66
N ILE A 530 -25.74 8.75 1.97
CA ILE A 530 -25.29 9.04 0.60
C ILE A 530 -26.18 8.39 -0.48
N MET A 531 -27.10 7.48 -0.13
CA MET A 531 -27.87 6.71 -1.13
C MET A 531 -28.71 7.59 -2.08
N LEU A 532 -29.32 8.66 -1.56
CA LEU A 532 -30.08 9.62 -2.37
C LEU A 532 -29.19 10.36 -3.38
N PHE A 533 -27.95 10.68 -2.99
CA PHE A 533 -26.95 11.29 -3.86
C PHE A 533 -26.46 10.30 -4.93
N LEU A 534 -26.12 9.07 -4.55
CA LEU A 534 -25.72 8.01 -5.48
C LEU A 534 -26.82 7.75 -6.52
N LYS A 535 -28.08 7.65 -6.10
CA LYS A 535 -29.22 7.48 -7.02
C LYS A 535 -29.31 8.61 -8.04
N ALA A 536 -29.16 9.88 -7.60
CA ALA A 536 -29.19 11.04 -8.48
C ALA A 536 -27.98 11.12 -9.44
N VAL A 537 -26.79 10.67 -9.02
CA VAL A 537 -25.58 10.66 -9.86
C VAL A 537 -25.60 9.51 -10.88
N CYS A 538 -25.90 8.28 -10.45
CA CYS A 538 -25.99 7.11 -11.33
C CYS A 538 -27.09 7.25 -12.39
N GLN A 539 -28.20 7.91 -12.06
CA GLN A 539 -29.31 8.18 -12.98
C GLN A 539 -29.21 9.55 -13.69
N SER A 540 -28.04 10.23 -13.61
CA SER A 540 -27.84 11.54 -14.23
C SER A 540 -27.98 11.51 -15.75
N LYS A 541 -28.88 12.36 -16.27
CA LYS A 541 -29.05 12.58 -17.72
C LYS A 541 -28.08 13.63 -18.29
N LYS A 542 -27.26 14.30 -17.47
CA LYS A 542 -26.40 15.41 -17.90
C LYS A 542 -25.09 14.96 -18.56
N SER A 543 -24.49 13.89 -18.05
CA SER A 543 -23.16 13.44 -18.45
C SER A 543 -23.01 11.94 -18.16
N TRP A 544 -22.52 11.16 -19.14
CA TRP A 544 -22.22 9.73 -18.91
C TRP A 544 -21.04 9.58 -17.95
N GLN A 545 -20.16 10.59 -17.87
CA GLN A 545 -19.10 10.70 -16.88
C GLN A 545 -19.66 10.64 -15.46
N ALA A 546 -20.73 11.39 -15.15
CA ALA A 546 -21.38 11.31 -13.84
C ALA A 546 -21.91 9.90 -13.54
N ARG A 547 -22.61 9.27 -14.50
CA ARG A 547 -23.13 7.89 -14.33
C ARG A 547 -22.00 6.90 -14.04
N HIS A 548 -20.93 6.96 -14.83
CA HIS A 548 -19.72 6.14 -14.66
C HIS A 548 -19.09 6.35 -13.28
N THR A 549 -18.88 7.59 -12.84
CA THR A 549 -18.28 7.91 -11.54
C THR A 549 -19.18 7.47 -10.38
N GLY A 550 -20.49 7.69 -10.46
CA GLY A 550 -21.46 7.25 -9.44
C GLY A 550 -21.44 5.73 -9.22
N ILE A 551 -21.44 4.97 -10.31
CA ILE A 551 -21.36 3.51 -10.26
C ILE A 551 -19.98 3.05 -9.75
N LYS A 552 -18.92 3.78 -10.10
CA LYS A 552 -17.58 3.53 -9.52
C LYS A 552 -17.52 3.82 -8.02
N ILE A 553 -18.24 4.81 -7.50
CA ILE A 553 -18.38 5.01 -6.04
C ILE A 553 -19.03 3.77 -5.40
N VAL A 554 -20.09 3.21 -5.99
CA VAL A 554 -20.72 1.97 -5.47
C VAL A 554 -19.73 0.80 -5.48
N GLN A 555 -18.92 0.63 -6.53
CA GLN A 555 -17.85 -0.37 -6.55
C GLN A 555 -16.84 -0.17 -5.42
N GLN A 556 -16.38 1.08 -5.19
CA GLN A 556 -15.41 1.37 -4.14
C GLN A 556 -16.01 1.25 -2.73
N ILE A 557 -17.31 1.52 -2.55
CA ILE A 557 -18.04 1.22 -1.31
C ILE A 557 -18.05 -0.30 -1.06
N ALA A 558 -18.33 -1.11 -2.08
CA ALA A 558 -18.33 -2.57 -1.95
C ALA A 558 -16.97 -3.11 -1.48
N LEU A 559 -15.89 -2.67 -2.13
CA LEU A 559 -14.52 -3.07 -1.78
C LEU A 559 -14.06 -2.57 -0.41
N LEU A 560 -14.47 -1.35 -0.01
CA LEU A 560 -14.05 -0.77 1.28
C LEU A 560 -14.84 -1.31 2.49
N MET A 561 -16.07 -1.76 2.29
CA MET A 561 -16.92 -2.29 3.37
C MET A 561 -16.95 -3.81 3.47
N GLY A 562 -16.65 -4.54 2.39
CA GLY A 562 -16.77 -6.01 2.35
C GLY A 562 -18.16 -6.48 2.82
N CYS A 563 -18.18 -7.43 3.75
CA CYS A 563 -19.43 -7.97 4.32
C CYS A 563 -20.33 -6.93 5.04
N GLY A 564 -19.84 -5.71 5.31
CA GLY A 564 -20.65 -4.61 5.83
C GLY A 564 -21.72 -4.08 4.85
N VAL A 565 -21.70 -4.51 3.58
CA VAL A 565 -22.63 -4.05 2.53
C VAL A 565 -24.03 -4.64 2.66
N LEU A 566 -24.18 -5.85 3.23
CA LEU A 566 -25.42 -6.64 3.23
C LEU A 566 -26.73 -5.84 3.50
N PRO A 567 -26.83 -4.98 4.55
CA PRO A 567 -28.06 -4.24 4.84
C PRO A 567 -28.48 -3.24 3.76
N TYR A 568 -27.55 -2.84 2.89
CA TYR A 568 -27.74 -1.83 1.84
C TYR A 568 -27.72 -2.42 0.43
N LEU A 569 -27.33 -3.70 0.30
CA LEU A 569 -27.09 -4.41 -0.96
C LEU A 569 -28.24 -4.22 -1.96
N LYS A 570 -29.48 -4.53 -1.58
CA LYS A 570 -30.66 -4.40 -2.44
C LYS A 570 -30.78 -3.00 -3.05
N GLN A 571 -30.66 -1.95 -2.22
CA GLN A 571 -30.77 -0.57 -2.65
C GLN A 571 -29.59 -0.12 -3.53
N LEU A 572 -28.38 -0.63 -3.28
CA LEU A 572 -27.21 -0.36 -4.13
C LEU A 572 -27.34 -1.05 -5.50
N VAL A 573 -27.77 -2.31 -5.53
CA VAL A 573 -28.07 -3.03 -6.78
C VAL A 573 -29.21 -2.34 -7.54
N ASP A 574 -30.26 -1.90 -6.84
CA ASP A 574 -31.38 -1.15 -7.43
C ASP A 574 -30.96 0.19 -8.06
N ILE A 575 -29.91 0.84 -7.54
CA ILE A 575 -29.31 2.04 -8.13
C ILE A 575 -28.46 1.70 -9.36
N VAL A 576 -27.69 0.60 -9.29
CA VAL A 576 -26.68 0.20 -10.29
C VAL A 576 -27.29 -0.47 -11.52
N GLN A 577 -28.40 -1.22 -11.39
CA GLN A 577 -29.01 -2.02 -12.47
C GLN A 577 -29.22 -1.26 -13.80
N PHE A 578 -29.57 0.03 -13.73
CA PHE A 578 -29.81 0.88 -14.90
C PHE A 578 -28.57 1.09 -15.79
N GLY A 579 -27.36 0.95 -15.24
CA GLY A 579 -26.11 1.10 -15.99
C GLY A 579 -25.83 -0.05 -16.98
N LEU A 580 -26.49 -1.21 -16.84
CA LEU A 580 -26.34 -2.33 -17.78
C LEU A 580 -27.03 -2.06 -19.12
N GLY A 581 -28.06 -1.20 -19.13
CA GLY A 581 -28.76 -0.77 -20.34
C GLY A 581 -28.24 0.53 -20.96
N ASP A 582 -27.13 1.08 -20.47
CA ASP A 582 -26.55 2.33 -20.97
C ASP A 582 -25.99 2.15 -22.40
N GLU A 583 -26.21 3.11 -23.28
CA GLU A 583 -25.61 3.18 -24.63
C GLU A 583 -24.07 3.11 -24.58
N GLN A 584 -23.47 3.76 -23.58
CA GLN A 584 -22.02 3.89 -23.44
C GLN A 584 -21.39 2.63 -22.84
N GLN A 585 -20.55 1.94 -23.60
CA GLN A 585 -19.89 0.69 -23.18
C GLN A 585 -19.07 0.87 -21.89
N LYS A 586 -18.38 2.00 -21.71
CA LYS A 586 -17.65 2.27 -20.44
C LYS A 586 -18.57 2.19 -19.21
N VAL A 587 -19.83 2.62 -19.33
CA VAL A 587 -20.80 2.54 -18.21
C VAL A 587 -21.26 1.10 -18.02
N ARG A 588 -21.62 0.37 -19.08
CA ARG A 588 -21.97 -1.06 -18.97
C ARG A 588 -20.86 -1.90 -18.31
N THR A 589 -19.60 -1.67 -18.69
CA THR A 589 -18.44 -2.35 -18.11
C THR A 589 -18.26 -2.03 -16.61
N ILE A 590 -18.26 -0.76 -16.18
CA ILE A 590 -18.12 -0.44 -14.74
C ILE A 590 -19.33 -0.93 -13.93
N THR A 591 -20.51 -1.01 -14.53
CA THR A 591 -21.72 -1.56 -13.90
C THR A 591 -21.56 -3.04 -13.59
N ALA A 592 -21.12 -3.84 -14.56
CA ALA A 592 -20.85 -5.26 -14.34
C ALA A 592 -19.72 -5.48 -13.31
N LEU A 593 -18.66 -4.67 -13.33
CA LEU A 593 -17.59 -4.73 -12.31
C LEU A 593 -18.03 -4.28 -10.91
N ALA A 594 -18.98 -3.36 -10.80
CA ALA A 594 -19.60 -2.97 -9.53
C ALA A 594 -20.48 -4.10 -8.98
N LEU A 595 -21.24 -4.77 -9.84
CA LEU A 595 -22.06 -5.94 -9.47
C LEU A 595 -21.21 -7.14 -9.04
N ALA A 596 -20.07 -7.39 -9.73
CA ALA A 596 -19.10 -8.39 -9.31
C ALA A 596 -18.56 -8.11 -7.90
N ALA A 597 -18.13 -6.87 -7.63
CA ALA A 597 -17.64 -6.47 -6.31
C ALA A 597 -18.72 -6.51 -5.22
N LEU A 598 -19.98 -6.21 -5.55
CA LEU A 598 -21.11 -6.35 -4.62
C LEU A 598 -21.39 -7.83 -4.29
N ALA A 599 -21.29 -8.74 -5.26
CA ALA A 599 -21.48 -10.17 -5.05
C ALA A 599 -20.32 -10.78 -4.25
N GLU A 600 -19.08 -10.44 -4.60
CA GLU A 600 -17.84 -10.77 -3.85
C GLU A 600 -17.94 -10.34 -2.39
N ALA A 601 -18.30 -9.08 -2.15
CA ALA A 601 -18.46 -8.52 -0.80
C ALA A 601 -19.64 -9.13 0.00
N SER A 602 -20.59 -9.80 -0.65
CA SER A 602 -21.78 -10.35 0.01
C SER A 602 -21.72 -11.86 0.25
N PHE A 603 -20.81 -12.57 -0.43
CA PHE A 603 -20.68 -14.03 -0.36
C PHE A 603 -20.61 -14.56 1.09
N PRO A 604 -21.41 -15.59 1.47
CA PRO A 604 -22.30 -16.40 0.63
C PRO A 604 -23.77 -15.91 0.55
N TYR A 605 -24.11 -14.73 1.08
CA TYR A 605 -25.50 -14.32 1.27
C TYR A 605 -25.99 -13.24 0.28
N GLY A 606 -27.30 -13.15 0.08
CA GLY A 606 -27.94 -11.99 -0.58
C GLY A 606 -28.31 -12.17 -2.05
N ILE A 607 -28.37 -13.40 -2.57
CA ILE A 607 -28.80 -13.71 -3.95
C ILE A 607 -30.14 -13.05 -4.34
N GLU A 608 -31.09 -12.95 -3.41
CA GLU A 608 -32.38 -12.24 -3.58
C GLU A 608 -32.23 -10.80 -4.09
N CYS A 609 -31.10 -10.14 -3.84
CA CYS A 609 -30.85 -8.78 -4.27
C CYS A 609 -30.45 -8.67 -5.76
N PHE A 610 -30.07 -9.78 -6.40
CA PHE A 610 -29.53 -9.81 -7.76
C PHE A 610 -30.51 -10.28 -8.84
N ASP A 611 -31.71 -10.77 -8.51
CA ASP A 611 -32.70 -11.30 -9.49
C ASP A 611 -33.03 -10.30 -10.62
N SER A 612 -33.25 -9.02 -10.29
CA SER A 612 -33.50 -7.95 -11.26
C SER A 612 -32.37 -7.76 -12.28
N VAL A 613 -31.16 -8.19 -11.93
CA VAL A 613 -29.91 -8.02 -12.67
C VAL A 613 -29.53 -9.26 -13.49
N LEU A 614 -29.99 -10.47 -13.11
CA LEU A 614 -29.68 -11.72 -13.82
C LEU A 614 -30.08 -11.67 -15.30
N ARG A 615 -31.30 -11.18 -15.60
CA ARG A 615 -31.82 -11.14 -16.99
C ARG A 615 -31.07 -10.13 -17.88
N PRO A 616 -30.78 -8.89 -17.44
CA PRO A 616 -29.86 -7.99 -18.13
C PRO A 616 -28.45 -8.55 -18.35
N LEU A 617 -27.83 -9.16 -17.32
CA LEU A 617 -26.48 -9.73 -17.46
C LEU A 617 -26.46 -10.87 -18.49
N TRP A 618 -27.45 -11.77 -18.46
CA TRP A 618 -27.51 -12.89 -19.42
C TRP A 618 -27.55 -12.42 -20.87
N ARG A 619 -28.42 -11.45 -21.20
CA ARG A 619 -28.45 -10.84 -22.55
C ARG A 619 -27.12 -10.22 -22.93
N GLY A 620 -26.49 -9.49 -22.00
CA GLY A 620 -25.18 -8.88 -22.22
C GLY A 620 -24.07 -9.90 -22.54
N ILE A 621 -24.08 -11.09 -21.92
CA ILE A 621 -23.13 -12.16 -22.25
C ILE A 621 -23.36 -12.74 -23.66
N CYS A 622 -24.62 -12.88 -24.09
CA CYS A 622 -24.94 -13.34 -25.45
C CYS A 622 -24.60 -12.29 -26.53
N GLU A 623 -24.83 -11.00 -26.24
CA GLU A 623 -24.74 -9.90 -27.22
C GLU A 623 -23.34 -9.25 -27.31
N HIS A 624 -22.57 -9.21 -26.21
CA HIS A 624 -21.30 -8.47 -26.15
C HIS A 624 -20.08 -9.37 -26.41
N ARG A 625 -18.95 -8.75 -26.76
CA ARG A 625 -17.64 -9.41 -27.00
C ARG A 625 -16.48 -8.59 -26.43
N GLY A 626 -15.30 -9.21 -26.31
CA GLY A 626 -14.08 -8.57 -25.81
C GLY A 626 -14.23 -8.07 -24.36
N LYS A 627 -13.58 -6.94 -24.02
CA LYS A 627 -13.57 -6.40 -22.65
C LYS A 627 -14.95 -6.03 -22.08
N GLY A 628 -15.96 -5.85 -22.93
CA GLY A 628 -17.36 -5.74 -22.49
C GLY A 628 -17.88 -7.06 -21.91
N LEU A 629 -17.74 -8.15 -22.68
CA LEU A 629 -18.09 -9.51 -22.27
C LEU A 629 -17.33 -9.95 -21.02
N ALA A 630 -16.03 -9.64 -20.92
CA ALA A 630 -15.20 -9.99 -19.78
C ALA A 630 -15.78 -9.49 -18.44
N ALA A 631 -16.22 -8.22 -18.37
CA ALA A 631 -16.81 -7.67 -17.16
C ALA A 631 -18.14 -8.35 -16.78
N PHE A 632 -18.97 -8.73 -17.77
CA PHE A 632 -20.22 -9.46 -17.55
C PHE A 632 -19.97 -10.91 -17.11
N LEU A 633 -18.94 -11.57 -17.65
CA LEU A 633 -18.48 -12.88 -17.17
C LEU A 633 -17.98 -12.81 -15.73
N LYS A 634 -17.18 -11.80 -15.34
CA LYS A 634 -16.79 -11.62 -13.93
C LYS A 634 -18.04 -11.43 -13.05
N ALA A 635 -19.00 -10.60 -13.47
CA ALA A 635 -20.24 -10.40 -12.71
C ALA A 635 -21.00 -11.72 -12.45
N ILE A 636 -21.24 -12.54 -13.48
CA ILE A 636 -21.98 -13.80 -13.29
C ILE A 636 -21.16 -14.86 -12.55
N GLY A 637 -19.85 -14.97 -12.79
CA GLY A 637 -18.98 -15.90 -12.05
C GLY A 637 -18.95 -15.65 -10.54
N TYR A 638 -19.08 -14.38 -10.12
CA TYR A 638 -19.22 -14.03 -8.71
C TYR A 638 -20.62 -14.20 -8.15
N ILE A 639 -21.68 -14.24 -8.98
CA ILE A 639 -23.07 -14.43 -8.52
C ILE A 639 -23.44 -15.91 -8.43
N ILE A 640 -22.90 -16.79 -9.30
CA ILE A 640 -23.18 -18.24 -9.30
C ILE A 640 -22.95 -18.90 -7.92
N PRO A 641 -21.85 -18.62 -7.18
CA PRO A 641 -21.62 -19.20 -5.85
C PRO A 641 -22.59 -18.75 -4.74
N LEU A 642 -23.51 -17.81 -5.00
CA LEU A 642 -24.59 -17.44 -4.07
C LEU A 642 -25.94 -18.09 -4.42
N MET A 643 -26.02 -18.82 -5.53
CA MET A 643 -27.25 -19.50 -5.97
C MET A 643 -27.44 -20.86 -5.30
N ASP A 644 -28.69 -21.31 -5.19
CA ASP A 644 -29.01 -22.71 -4.86
C ASP A 644 -28.44 -23.65 -5.93
N ALA A 645 -28.06 -24.87 -5.54
CA ALA A 645 -27.37 -25.84 -6.39
C ALA A 645 -28.09 -26.15 -7.72
N GLU A 646 -29.42 -26.16 -7.75
CA GLU A 646 -30.22 -26.38 -8.96
C GLU A 646 -30.06 -25.21 -9.96
N HIS A 647 -30.19 -23.98 -9.47
CA HIS A 647 -30.00 -22.76 -10.26
C HIS A 647 -28.53 -22.61 -10.70
N ALA A 648 -27.58 -22.89 -9.81
CA ALA A 648 -26.15 -22.85 -10.09
C ALA A 648 -25.74 -23.83 -11.20
N ASN A 649 -26.26 -25.07 -11.19
CA ASN A 649 -26.00 -26.06 -12.24
C ASN A 649 -26.54 -25.59 -13.61
N TYR A 650 -27.77 -25.06 -13.66
CA TYR A 650 -28.36 -24.53 -14.89
C TYR A 650 -27.54 -23.37 -15.47
N TYR A 651 -27.28 -22.32 -14.68
CA TYR A 651 -26.50 -21.17 -15.12
C TYR A 651 -25.05 -21.54 -15.46
N THR A 652 -24.44 -22.48 -14.74
CA THR A 652 -23.07 -22.94 -15.04
C THR A 652 -22.99 -23.59 -16.42
N ARG A 653 -23.90 -24.51 -16.77
CA ARG A 653 -23.87 -25.19 -18.09
C ARG A 653 -24.00 -24.19 -19.25
N GLU A 654 -24.95 -23.27 -19.15
CA GLU A 654 -25.20 -22.24 -20.16
C GLU A 654 -24.02 -21.26 -20.30
N VAL A 655 -23.41 -20.83 -19.19
CA VAL A 655 -22.22 -19.96 -19.19
C VAL A 655 -20.97 -20.70 -19.70
N MET A 656 -20.83 -22.00 -19.40
CA MET A 656 -19.64 -22.78 -19.75
C MET A 656 -19.42 -22.90 -21.27
N ILE A 657 -20.49 -23.01 -22.05
CA ILE A 657 -20.43 -22.98 -23.54
C ILE A 657 -19.72 -21.71 -24.02
N ILE A 658 -19.94 -20.59 -23.33
CA ILE A 658 -19.38 -19.28 -23.67
C ILE A 658 -17.96 -19.16 -23.13
N LEU A 659 -17.66 -19.68 -21.93
CA LEU A 659 -16.30 -19.75 -21.40
C LEU A 659 -15.37 -20.58 -22.30
N VAL A 660 -15.76 -21.80 -22.67
CA VAL A 660 -14.96 -22.71 -23.52
C VAL A 660 -14.64 -22.08 -24.88
N ARG A 661 -15.54 -21.25 -25.44
CA ARG A 661 -15.26 -20.44 -26.65
C ARG A 661 -14.13 -19.42 -26.40
N GLU A 662 -14.20 -18.70 -25.29
CA GLU A 662 -13.22 -17.67 -24.92
C GLU A 662 -11.89 -18.22 -24.35
N PHE A 663 -11.75 -19.53 -24.09
CA PHE A 663 -10.47 -20.15 -23.69
C PHE A 663 -9.35 -19.90 -24.71
N SER A 664 -9.70 -19.80 -25.99
CA SER A 664 -8.78 -19.49 -27.10
C SER A 664 -8.38 -18.02 -27.22
N THR A 665 -9.02 -17.11 -26.47
CA THR A 665 -8.84 -15.66 -26.62
C THR A 665 -7.43 -15.23 -26.20
N PRO A 666 -6.72 -14.39 -27.00
CA PRO A 666 -5.34 -13.99 -26.71
C PRO A 666 -5.22 -12.87 -25.65
N ASP A 667 -6.31 -12.21 -25.28
CA ASP A 667 -6.34 -11.14 -24.27
C ASP A 667 -6.15 -11.72 -22.86
N GLU A 668 -5.08 -11.31 -22.17
CA GLU A 668 -4.77 -11.79 -20.82
C GLU A 668 -5.80 -11.36 -19.77
N GLU A 669 -6.43 -10.18 -19.92
CA GLU A 669 -7.48 -9.74 -19.00
C GLU A 669 -8.70 -10.68 -19.09
N MET A 670 -9.04 -11.10 -20.32
CA MET A 670 -10.06 -12.13 -20.54
C MET A 670 -9.64 -13.46 -19.92
N LYS A 671 -8.41 -13.93 -20.14
CA LYS A 671 -7.92 -15.20 -19.55
C LYS A 671 -7.97 -15.19 -18.02
N LYS A 672 -7.52 -14.11 -17.38
CA LYS A 672 -7.51 -13.96 -15.91
C LYS A 672 -8.94 -14.02 -15.36
N ILE A 673 -9.89 -13.35 -16.00
CA ILE A 673 -11.32 -13.43 -15.64
C ILE A 673 -11.88 -14.82 -15.89
N VAL A 674 -11.68 -15.41 -17.08
CA VAL A 674 -12.20 -16.72 -17.46
C VAL A 674 -11.70 -17.82 -16.51
N LEU A 675 -10.43 -17.80 -16.09
CA LEU A 675 -9.90 -18.71 -15.06
C LEU A 675 -10.59 -18.50 -13.70
N LYS A 676 -10.76 -17.26 -13.24
CA LYS A 676 -11.48 -16.96 -11.98
C LYS A 676 -12.93 -17.46 -12.03
N VAL A 677 -13.63 -17.26 -13.15
CA VAL A 677 -15.01 -17.74 -13.36
C VAL A 677 -15.06 -19.27 -13.40
N VAL A 678 -14.13 -19.95 -14.06
CA VAL A 678 -14.03 -21.43 -14.02
C VAL A 678 -13.80 -21.92 -12.58
N LYS A 679 -12.89 -21.28 -11.83
CA LYS A 679 -12.65 -21.56 -10.39
C LYS A 679 -13.95 -21.47 -9.58
N GLN A 680 -14.74 -20.42 -9.79
CA GLN A 680 -16.00 -20.16 -9.08
C GLN A 680 -17.13 -21.12 -9.47
N CYS A 681 -17.38 -21.29 -10.76
CA CYS A 681 -18.38 -22.23 -11.27
C CYS A 681 -18.11 -23.65 -10.77
N VAL A 682 -16.86 -24.11 -10.82
CA VAL A 682 -16.49 -25.45 -10.38
C VAL A 682 -16.53 -25.58 -8.86
N ALA A 683 -16.14 -24.57 -8.07
CA ALA A 683 -16.25 -24.64 -6.61
C ALA A 683 -17.70 -24.84 -6.10
N THR A 684 -18.68 -24.29 -6.84
CA THR A 684 -20.10 -24.27 -6.45
C THR A 684 -20.71 -25.69 -6.30
N GLU A 685 -21.74 -25.82 -5.47
CA GLU A 685 -22.48 -27.08 -5.31
C GLU A 685 -23.50 -27.27 -6.45
N GLY A 686 -23.72 -28.51 -6.89
CA GLY A 686 -24.63 -28.85 -7.99
C GLY A 686 -23.96 -29.09 -9.36
N VAL A 687 -22.68 -28.74 -9.54
CA VAL A 687 -21.93 -29.10 -10.76
C VAL A 687 -21.44 -30.55 -10.67
N GLU A 688 -21.83 -31.38 -11.64
CA GLU A 688 -21.52 -32.81 -11.68
C GLU A 688 -20.06 -33.08 -12.07
N PRO A 689 -19.27 -33.87 -11.32
CA PRO A 689 -17.87 -34.17 -11.66
C PRO A 689 -17.66 -34.81 -13.04
N ALA A 690 -18.66 -35.54 -13.56
CA ALA A 690 -18.63 -36.12 -14.91
C ALA A 690 -18.63 -35.02 -15.99
N TYR A 691 -19.52 -34.03 -15.85
CA TYR A 691 -19.60 -32.86 -16.75
C TYR A 691 -18.29 -32.08 -16.78
N VAL A 692 -17.66 -31.87 -15.62
CA VAL A 692 -16.33 -31.23 -15.54
C VAL A 692 -15.27 -32.05 -16.28
N ARG A 693 -15.24 -33.38 -16.08
CA ARG A 693 -14.25 -34.29 -16.70
C ARG A 693 -14.34 -34.34 -18.23
N GLU A 694 -15.55 -34.29 -18.78
CA GLU A 694 -15.82 -34.43 -20.22
C GLU A 694 -15.77 -33.10 -20.98
N ASP A 695 -16.53 -32.07 -20.55
CA ASP A 695 -16.67 -30.82 -21.32
C ASP A 695 -15.66 -29.73 -20.93
N ILE A 696 -15.22 -29.68 -19.66
CA ILE A 696 -14.39 -28.57 -19.15
C ILE A 696 -12.90 -28.91 -19.20
N LEU A 697 -12.49 -30.09 -18.70
CA LEU A 697 -11.07 -30.42 -18.55
C LEU A 697 -10.31 -30.49 -19.90
N PRO A 698 -10.80 -31.15 -20.97
CA PRO A 698 -10.04 -31.25 -22.22
C PRO A 698 -9.73 -29.88 -22.88
N PRO A 699 -10.68 -28.93 -23.03
CA PRO A 699 -10.34 -27.60 -23.55
C PRO A 699 -9.56 -26.73 -22.54
N PHE A 700 -9.70 -26.96 -21.23
CA PHE A 700 -8.91 -26.25 -20.21
C PHE A 700 -7.42 -26.55 -20.35
N PHE A 701 -7.01 -27.83 -20.29
CA PHE A 701 -5.61 -28.22 -20.43
C PHE A 701 -5.04 -27.77 -21.78
N ARG A 702 -5.78 -28.00 -22.88
CA ARG A 702 -5.32 -27.63 -24.24
C ARG A 702 -5.00 -26.14 -24.44
N ASN A 703 -5.65 -25.23 -23.71
CA ASN A 703 -5.54 -23.78 -23.95
C ASN A 703 -4.82 -22.99 -22.83
N PHE A 704 -4.78 -23.53 -21.61
CA PHE A 704 -4.12 -22.88 -20.46
C PHE A 704 -2.84 -23.58 -20.02
N TRP A 705 -2.73 -24.90 -20.15
CA TRP A 705 -1.48 -25.62 -19.86
C TRP A 705 -0.55 -25.54 -21.07
N VAL A 706 0.10 -24.38 -21.17
CA VAL A 706 1.01 -24.00 -22.26
C VAL A 706 2.17 -23.21 -21.65
N VAL A 707 3.40 -23.53 -22.06
CA VAL A 707 4.67 -22.96 -21.57
C VAL A 707 4.67 -21.43 -21.39
N ARG A 708 3.95 -20.67 -22.23
CA ARG A 708 3.81 -19.19 -22.10
C ARG A 708 3.14 -18.76 -20.79
N MET A 709 2.18 -19.52 -20.26
CA MET A 709 1.44 -19.15 -19.04
C MET A 709 2.30 -19.21 -17.79
N ALA A 710 3.37 -20.02 -17.78
CA ALA A 710 4.33 -20.09 -16.68
C ALA A 710 5.30 -18.89 -16.62
N ALA A 711 5.32 -18.02 -17.64
CA ALA A 711 6.20 -16.85 -17.68
C ALA A 711 5.64 -15.60 -16.97
N ASP A 712 4.32 -15.49 -16.76
CA ASP A 712 3.70 -14.42 -15.97
C ASP A 712 3.28 -14.96 -14.60
N ARG A 713 3.93 -14.48 -13.53
CA ARG A 713 3.66 -14.84 -12.11
C ARG A 713 2.19 -14.65 -11.71
N ARG A 714 1.46 -13.70 -12.34
CA ARG A 714 0.02 -13.46 -12.09
C ARG A 714 -0.86 -14.53 -12.76
N ASN A 715 -0.63 -14.82 -14.04
CA ASN A 715 -1.29 -15.93 -14.76
C ASN A 715 -0.98 -17.29 -14.13
N TYR A 716 0.28 -17.52 -13.73
CA TYR A 716 0.77 -18.71 -13.03
C TYR A 716 -0.06 -19.00 -11.78
N ARG A 717 -0.13 -18.06 -10.81
CA ARG A 717 -0.83 -18.30 -9.51
C ARG A 717 -2.32 -18.58 -9.74
N GLN A 718 -2.98 -17.79 -10.60
CA GLN A 718 -4.38 -18.02 -10.94
C GLN A 718 -4.60 -19.37 -11.64
N LEU A 719 -3.71 -19.84 -12.52
CA LEU A 719 -3.84 -21.15 -13.19
C LEU A 719 -3.62 -22.32 -12.23
N VAL A 720 -2.59 -22.27 -11.39
CA VAL A 720 -2.32 -23.26 -10.34
C VAL A 720 -3.54 -23.37 -9.42
N ASP A 721 -3.98 -22.25 -8.85
CA ASP A 721 -5.07 -22.23 -7.87
C ASP A 721 -6.45 -22.55 -8.49
N THR A 722 -6.62 -22.38 -9.81
CA THR A 722 -7.82 -22.88 -10.54
C THR A 722 -7.74 -24.38 -10.77
N THR A 723 -6.55 -24.92 -11.03
CA THR A 723 -6.33 -26.36 -11.25
C THR A 723 -6.51 -27.18 -9.97
N VAL A 724 -6.16 -26.60 -8.81
CA VAL A 724 -6.43 -27.20 -7.49
C VAL A 724 -7.95 -27.33 -7.22
N GLU A 725 -8.74 -26.28 -7.45
CA GLU A 725 -10.21 -26.35 -7.27
C GLU A 725 -10.88 -27.33 -8.27
N LEU A 726 -10.38 -27.41 -9.51
CA LEU A 726 -10.79 -28.44 -10.47
C LEU A 726 -10.52 -29.86 -9.92
N ALA A 727 -9.35 -30.06 -9.32
CA ALA A 727 -8.96 -31.34 -8.73
C ALA A 727 -9.84 -31.72 -7.52
N ARG A 728 -10.20 -30.77 -6.65
CA ARG A 728 -11.13 -30.99 -5.51
C ARG A 728 -12.50 -31.54 -5.91
N LYS A 729 -12.98 -31.28 -7.13
CA LYS A 729 -14.28 -31.82 -7.62
C LYS A 729 -14.14 -33.09 -8.46
N VAL A 730 -13.10 -33.23 -9.27
CA VAL A 730 -12.97 -34.37 -10.22
C VAL A 730 -12.14 -35.54 -9.66
N GLY A 731 -11.33 -35.28 -8.63
CA GLY A 731 -10.37 -36.21 -8.04
C GLY A 731 -8.93 -35.83 -8.41
N GLY A 732 -8.00 -35.90 -7.44
CA GLY A 732 -6.62 -35.47 -7.63
C GLY A 732 -5.86 -36.27 -8.70
N ALA A 733 -6.04 -37.59 -8.72
CA ALA A 733 -5.31 -38.48 -9.64
C ALA A 733 -5.59 -38.18 -11.13
N GLU A 734 -6.84 -37.90 -11.50
CA GLU A 734 -7.24 -37.52 -12.88
C GLU A 734 -6.51 -36.25 -13.35
N ILE A 735 -6.30 -35.29 -12.46
CA ILE A 735 -5.59 -34.05 -12.76
C ILE A 735 -4.09 -34.30 -12.84
N ILE A 736 -3.50 -35.00 -11.86
CA ILE A 736 -2.06 -35.28 -11.84
C ILE A 736 -1.66 -36.12 -13.07
N GLN A 737 -2.48 -37.10 -13.48
CA GLN A 737 -2.22 -37.94 -14.66
C GLN A 737 -2.02 -37.13 -15.95
N ARG A 738 -2.67 -35.96 -16.05
CA ARG A 738 -2.60 -35.08 -17.24
C ARG A 738 -1.40 -34.14 -17.24
N ILE A 739 -0.72 -33.97 -16.09
CA ILE A 739 0.44 -33.06 -15.92
C ILE A 739 1.71 -33.77 -15.43
N ALA A 740 1.66 -35.05 -15.06
CA ALA A 740 2.83 -35.81 -14.59
C ALA A 740 3.91 -35.97 -15.68
N GLU A 741 3.52 -35.99 -16.96
CA GLU A 741 4.47 -36.02 -18.09
C GLU A 741 5.10 -34.63 -18.32
N ASP A 742 4.38 -33.54 -18.05
CA ASP A 742 4.86 -32.15 -18.15
C ASP A 742 5.95 -31.79 -17.11
N LEU A 743 6.11 -32.59 -16.04
CA LEU A 743 7.30 -32.53 -15.16
C LEU A 743 8.61 -32.75 -15.94
N LYS A 744 8.55 -33.34 -17.14
CA LYS A 744 9.71 -33.60 -17.99
C LYS A 744 9.86 -32.63 -19.17
N ASP A 745 9.14 -31.50 -19.17
CA ASP A 745 9.39 -30.45 -20.15
C ASP A 745 10.80 -29.83 -19.99
N ASN A 746 11.29 -29.21 -21.07
CA ASN A 746 12.60 -28.56 -21.14
C ASN A 746 12.62 -27.21 -20.41
N ASN A 747 11.48 -26.56 -20.16
CA ASN A 747 11.41 -25.27 -19.48
C ASN A 747 11.23 -25.42 -17.96
N GLU A 748 12.25 -25.05 -17.20
CA GLU A 748 12.25 -25.07 -15.73
C GLU A 748 11.07 -24.29 -15.11
N ALA A 749 10.64 -23.17 -15.70
CA ALA A 749 9.49 -22.41 -15.20
C ALA A 749 8.17 -23.18 -15.35
N TYR A 750 8.03 -23.97 -16.43
CA TYR A 750 6.86 -24.81 -16.66
C TYR A 750 6.88 -26.02 -15.72
N ARG A 751 8.03 -26.70 -15.58
CA ARG A 751 8.23 -27.76 -14.57
C ARG A 751 7.89 -27.29 -13.15
N ARG A 752 8.26 -26.06 -12.78
CA ARG A 752 7.91 -25.46 -11.48
C ARG A 752 6.39 -25.29 -11.30
N MET A 753 5.69 -24.81 -12.32
CA MET A 753 4.23 -24.64 -12.29
C MET A 753 3.50 -25.99 -12.12
N VAL A 754 3.97 -27.02 -12.82
CA VAL A 754 3.49 -28.41 -12.66
C VAL A 754 3.73 -28.88 -11.23
N MET A 755 4.95 -28.71 -10.70
CA MET A 755 5.35 -29.19 -9.39
C MET A 755 4.58 -28.52 -8.24
N GLU A 756 4.35 -27.20 -8.31
CA GLU A 756 3.51 -26.48 -7.32
C GLU A 756 2.04 -26.94 -7.37
N THR A 757 1.54 -27.24 -8.57
CA THR A 757 0.18 -27.76 -8.74
C THR A 757 0.05 -29.15 -8.13
N ILE A 758 1.02 -30.04 -8.36
CA ILE A 758 1.05 -31.37 -7.75
C ILE A 758 1.25 -31.28 -6.23
N GLU A 759 2.09 -30.37 -5.72
CA GLU A 759 2.24 -30.11 -4.27
C GLU A 759 0.88 -29.79 -3.64
N LYS A 760 0.20 -28.74 -4.12
CA LYS A 760 -1.08 -28.28 -3.56
C LYS A 760 -2.18 -29.36 -3.64
N ILE A 761 -2.24 -30.09 -4.76
CA ILE A 761 -3.20 -31.19 -4.94
C ILE A 761 -2.92 -32.33 -3.94
N VAL A 762 -1.65 -32.68 -3.71
CA VAL A 762 -1.25 -33.78 -2.82
C VAL A 762 -1.36 -33.38 -1.33
N ASP A 763 -1.12 -32.12 -0.97
CA ASP A 763 -1.31 -31.64 0.41
C ASP A 763 -2.80 -31.64 0.82
N GLU A 764 -3.71 -31.28 -0.11
CA GLU A 764 -5.15 -31.17 0.17
C GLU A 764 -5.92 -32.49 0.08
N MET A 765 -5.56 -33.40 -0.85
CA MET A 765 -6.29 -34.65 -1.09
C MET A 765 -5.47 -35.92 -0.78
N GLY A 766 -4.17 -35.79 -0.51
CA GLY A 766 -3.28 -36.93 -0.35
C GLY A 766 -3.05 -37.71 -1.64
N VAL A 767 -2.72 -38.99 -1.49
CA VAL A 767 -2.32 -39.90 -2.59
C VAL A 767 -3.15 -41.19 -2.65
N HIS A 768 -4.33 -41.20 -2.03
CA HIS A 768 -5.17 -42.40 -1.95
C HIS A 768 -5.69 -42.86 -3.33
N ASP A 769 -6.02 -41.91 -4.20
CA ASP A 769 -6.53 -42.19 -5.55
C ASP A 769 -5.42 -42.47 -6.58
N VAL A 770 -4.15 -42.29 -6.20
CA VAL A 770 -2.99 -42.43 -7.10
C VAL A 770 -2.61 -43.89 -7.26
N ASP A 771 -2.72 -44.42 -8.48
CA ASP A 771 -2.35 -45.80 -8.81
C ASP A 771 -0.82 -46.00 -8.88
N SER A 772 -0.37 -47.26 -9.06
CA SER A 772 1.06 -47.59 -9.10
C SER A 772 1.79 -46.99 -10.31
N ARG A 773 1.13 -46.89 -11.47
CA ARG A 773 1.75 -46.31 -12.67
C ARG A 773 1.85 -44.79 -12.54
N LEU A 774 0.81 -44.13 -12.03
CA LEU A 774 0.87 -42.69 -11.79
C LEU A 774 1.90 -42.35 -10.70
N GLU A 775 2.07 -43.20 -9.68
CA GLU A 775 3.16 -43.06 -8.71
C GLU A 775 4.55 -43.12 -9.39
N GLU A 776 4.80 -44.12 -10.23
CA GLU A 776 6.05 -44.21 -11.00
C GLU A 776 6.28 -42.96 -11.87
N GLN A 777 5.24 -42.47 -12.56
CA GLN A 777 5.33 -41.27 -13.41
C GLN A 777 5.60 -39.99 -12.59
N ILE A 778 4.93 -39.81 -11.45
CA ILE A 778 5.17 -38.68 -10.54
C ILE A 778 6.60 -38.73 -10.00
N VAL A 779 7.06 -39.89 -9.51
CA VAL A 779 8.39 -40.00 -8.88
C VAL A 779 9.50 -39.79 -9.91
N ASP A 780 9.42 -40.38 -11.10
CA ASP A 780 10.44 -40.22 -12.14
C ASP A 780 10.42 -38.80 -12.75
N GLY A 781 9.23 -38.22 -12.95
CA GLY A 781 9.08 -36.80 -13.32
C GLY A 781 9.67 -35.87 -12.26
N MET A 782 9.37 -36.10 -10.99
CA MET A 782 9.89 -35.35 -9.85
C MET A 782 11.42 -35.48 -9.74
N LEU A 783 11.99 -36.66 -9.95
CA LEU A 783 13.44 -36.87 -9.92
C LEU A 783 14.15 -36.15 -11.07
N TYR A 784 13.58 -36.14 -12.27
CA TYR A 784 14.11 -35.40 -13.41
C TYR A 784 13.98 -33.88 -13.24
N ALA A 785 12.78 -33.40 -12.89
CA ALA A 785 12.51 -32.00 -12.57
C ALA A 785 13.32 -31.50 -11.35
N PHE A 786 13.73 -32.41 -10.46
CA PHE A 786 14.77 -32.14 -9.47
C PHE A 786 16.11 -31.99 -10.19
N GLN A 787 16.66 -33.05 -10.79
CA GLN A 787 18.02 -33.08 -11.34
C GLN A 787 18.42 -31.83 -12.14
N GLU A 788 17.62 -31.42 -13.12
CA GLU A 788 17.93 -30.31 -14.05
C GLU A 788 17.55 -28.90 -13.54
N GLN A 789 17.62 -28.63 -12.24
CA GLN A 789 17.42 -27.28 -11.71
C GLN A 789 18.63 -26.38 -11.92
N SER A 790 18.39 -25.18 -12.45
CA SER A 790 19.41 -24.16 -12.71
C SER A 790 19.14 -22.83 -11.99
N SER A 791 17.90 -22.57 -11.56
CA SER A 791 17.49 -21.32 -10.93
C SER A 791 17.69 -21.30 -9.40
N ASP A 792 17.87 -20.12 -8.82
CA ASP A 792 18.07 -19.96 -7.37
C ASP A 792 16.79 -20.21 -6.53
N ASP A 793 15.60 -20.00 -7.12
CA ASP A 793 14.31 -19.99 -6.42
C ASP A 793 13.73 -21.41 -6.23
N THR A 794 14.51 -22.21 -5.48
CA THR A 794 14.39 -23.67 -5.36
C THR A 794 13.38 -24.15 -4.32
N GLN A 795 12.73 -23.25 -3.58
CA GLN A 795 11.86 -23.61 -2.46
C GLN A 795 10.59 -24.36 -2.90
N THR A 796 9.94 -23.95 -4.01
CA THR A 796 8.76 -24.63 -4.56
C THR A 796 9.04 -26.11 -4.85
N MET A 797 10.17 -26.40 -5.52
CA MET A 797 10.55 -27.76 -5.89
C MET A 797 10.90 -28.62 -4.67
N LEU A 798 11.55 -28.03 -3.68
CA LEU A 798 11.89 -28.68 -2.40
C LEU A 798 10.65 -28.94 -1.52
N ASN A 799 9.63 -28.07 -1.60
CA ASN A 799 8.34 -28.27 -0.97
C ASN A 799 7.60 -29.44 -1.61
N GLY A 800 7.31 -29.39 -2.92
CA GLY A 800 6.65 -30.48 -3.63
C GLY A 800 7.33 -31.84 -3.42
N PHE A 801 8.67 -31.91 -3.46
CA PHE A 801 9.40 -33.17 -3.24
C PHE A 801 9.17 -33.69 -1.80
N GLY A 802 9.28 -32.81 -0.80
CA GLY A 802 9.01 -33.17 0.59
C GLY A 802 7.57 -33.65 0.81
N THR A 803 6.59 -32.89 0.30
CA THR A 803 5.15 -33.20 0.44
C THR A 803 4.77 -34.50 -0.25
N ILE A 804 5.21 -34.73 -1.49
CA ILE A 804 4.95 -35.97 -2.24
C ILE A 804 5.54 -37.19 -1.52
N VAL A 805 6.80 -37.11 -1.07
CA VAL A 805 7.44 -38.23 -0.33
C VAL A 805 6.77 -38.48 1.02
N ASN A 806 6.37 -37.42 1.74
CA ASN A 806 5.66 -37.53 3.01
C ASN A 806 4.27 -38.18 2.85
N CYS A 807 3.52 -37.81 1.81
CA CYS A 807 2.19 -38.36 1.56
C CYS A 807 2.22 -39.79 1.01
N LEU A 808 3.20 -40.13 0.16
CA LEU A 808 3.42 -41.52 -0.29
C LEU A 808 3.85 -42.45 0.86
N GLY A 809 4.57 -41.92 1.87
CA GLY A 809 4.90 -42.64 3.09
C GLY A 809 5.63 -43.95 2.81
N VAL A 810 5.04 -45.09 3.16
CA VAL A 810 5.67 -46.42 2.94
C VAL A 810 5.76 -46.78 1.45
N ARG A 811 4.90 -46.21 0.58
CA ARG A 811 4.89 -46.51 -0.88
C ARG A 811 6.22 -46.14 -1.55
N ILE A 812 6.88 -45.06 -1.09
CA ILE A 812 8.13 -44.56 -1.69
C ILE A 812 9.34 -45.52 -1.55
N LYS A 813 9.23 -46.58 -0.74
CA LYS A 813 10.35 -47.47 -0.39
C LYS A 813 11.17 -47.98 -1.59
N PRO A 814 10.61 -48.41 -2.74
CA PRO A 814 11.39 -48.88 -3.89
C PRO A 814 12.30 -47.80 -4.50
N TYR A 815 11.90 -46.53 -4.41
CA TYR A 815 12.60 -45.40 -5.04
C TYR A 815 13.64 -44.74 -4.11
N LEU A 816 13.59 -45.01 -2.79
CA LEU A 816 14.54 -44.45 -1.82
C LEU A 816 16.03 -44.62 -2.20
N PRO A 817 16.50 -45.76 -2.76
CA PRO A 817 17.89 -45.90 -3.19
C PRO A 817 18.26 -44.95 -4.34
N GLN A 818 17.34 -44.70 -5.28
CA GLN A 818 17.54 -43.79 -6.41
C GLN A 818 17.54 -42.32 -5.93
N ILE A 819 16.56 -41.96 -5.09
CA ILE A 819 16.50 -40.66 -4.40
C ILE A 819 17.80 -40.40 -3.64
N ALA A 820 18.30 -41.39 -2.87
CA ALA A 820 19.52 -41.25 -2.09
C ALA A 820 20.79 -41.10 -2.96
N GLY A 821 20.87 -41.81 -4.08
CA GLY A 821 21.95 -41.62 -5.06
C GLY A 821 22.00 -40.20 -5.64
N ILE A 822 20.84 -39.63 -5.97
CA ILE A 822 20.71 -38.27 -6.51
C ILE A 822 21.05 -37.22 -5.46
N ILE A 823 20.59 -37.38 -4.22
CA ILE A 823 20.94 -36.50 -3.09
C ILE A 823 22.45 -36.55 -2.79
N ARG A 824 23.09 -37.73 -2.88
CA ARG A 824 24.54 -37.86 -2.70
C ARG A 824 25.32 -37.16 -3.81
N TRP A 825 24.88 -37.26 -5.07
CA TRP A 825 25.50 -36.55 -6.19
C TRP A 825 25.34 -35.02 -6.06
N ARG A 826 24.16 -34.57 -5.66
CA ARG A 826 23.87 -33.16 -5.30
C ARG A 826 24.80 -32.60 -4.22
N LEU A 827 24.99 -33.31 -3.12
CA LEU A 827 25.88 -32.88 -2.03
C LEU A 827 27.34 -32.73 -2.47
N ASN A 828 27.77 -33.41 -3.53
CA ASN A 828 29.11 -33.27 -4.11
C ASN A 828 29.17 -32.28 -5.31
N THR A 829 28.10 -31.52 -5.55
CA THR A 829 28.06 -30.48 -6.61
C THR A 829 28.76 -29.20 -6.13
N PRO A 830 29.56 -28.51 -6.97
CA PRO A 830 30.31 -27.32 -6.56
C PRO A 830 29.43 -26.12 -6.15
N SER A 831 28.19 -26.03 -6.62
CA SER A 831 27.25 -24.97 -6.21
C SER A 831 26.78 -25.14 -4.76
N ALA A 832 27.04 -24.14 -3.93
CA ALA A 832 26.64 -24.09 -2.53
C ALA A 832 25.11 -24.20 -2.36
N ARG A 833 24.31 -23.53 -3.21
CA ARG A 833 22.83 -23.61 -3.22
C ARG A 833 22.33 -25.04 -3.42
N VAL A 834 22.99 -25.79 -4.31
CA VAL A 834 22.64 -27.18 -4.64
C VAL A 834 22.96 -28.13 -3.47
N ARG A 835 24.06 -27.89 -2.74
CA ARG A 835 24.37 -28.61 -1.49
C ARG A 835 23.37 -28.27 -0.38
N GLN A 836 23.00 -27.00 -0.25
CA GLN A 836 21.99 -26.54 0.71
C GLN A 836 20.66 -27.28 0.52
N GLN A 837 20.12 -27.25 -0.70
CA GLN A 837 18.86 -27.90 -1.05
C GLN A 837 18.87 -29.40 -0.76
N ALA A 838 19.99 -30.08 -1.01
CA ALA A 838 20.12 -31.51 -0.75
C ALA A 838 20.12 -31.85 0.75
N ALA A 839 20.75 -31.01 1.59
CA ALA A 839 20.66 -31.13 3.04
C ALA A 839 19.24 -30.82 3.55
N ASP A 840 18.63 -29.72 3.09
CA ASP A 840 17.25 -29.35 3.43
C ASP A 840 16.24 -30.44 2.98
N LEU A 841 16.54 -31.20 1.91
CA LEU A 841 15.74 -32.35 1.48
C LEU A 841 15.92 -33.57 2.40
N ILE A 842 17.15 -33.90 2.81
CA ILE A 842 17.40 -34.96 3.81
C ILE A 842 16.62 -34.67 5.10
N ALA A 843 16.61 -33.42 5.56
CA ALA A 843 15.88 -33.01 6.75
C ALA A 843 14.37 -33.32 6.66
N ARG A 844 13.78 -33.21 5.46
CA ARG A 844 12.36 -33.48 5.19
C ARG A 844 12.06 -34.98 5.08
N ILE A 845 12.85 -35.73 4.30
CA ILE A 845 12.57 -37.16 4.04
C ILE A 845 12.97 -38.10 5.21
N ALA A 846 13.75 -37.62 6.18
CA ALA A 846 14.28 -38.46 7.26
C ALA A 846 13.20 -39.25 8.02
N GLY A 847 12.05 -38.63 8.30
CA GLY A 847 10.91 -39.29 8.95
C GLY A 847 10.39 -40.48 8.14
N VAL A 848 10.19 -40.29 6.83
CA VAL A 848 9.68 -41.32 5.92
C VAL A 848 10.68 -42.47 5.74
N MET A 849 11.98 -42.17 5.63
CA MET A 849 13.00 -43.21 5.53
C MET A 849 13.00 -44.17 6.72
N LYS A 850 12.68 -43.69 7.93
CA LYS A 850 12.47 -44.57 9.11
C LYS A 850 11.16 -45.34 9.06
N LEU A 851 10.06 -44.74 8.57
CA LEU A 851 8.80 -45.47 8.36
C LEU A 851 8.96 -46.62 7.35
N CYS A 852 9.83 -46.44 6.34
CA CYS A 852 10.24 -47.48 5.40
C CYS A 852 11.24 -48.51 5.99
N GLY A 853 11.76 -48.29 7.20
CA GLY A 853 12.74 -49.16 7.86
C GLY A 853 14.20 -48.98 7.42
N GLU A 854 14.51 -47.97 6.61
CA GLU A 854 15.82 -47.80 5.95
C GLU A 854 16.86 -47.06 6.82
N GLU A 855 17.01 -47.51 8.07
CA GLU A 855 17.95 -46.91 9.04
C GLU A 855 19.40 -46.87 8.54
N GLN A 856 19.82 -47.87 7.74
CA GLN A 856 21.19 -47.93 7.19
C GLN A 856 21.47 -46.79 6.20
N MET A 857 20.49 -46.42 5.36
CA MET A 857 20.65 -45.30 4.43
C MET A 857 20.70 -43.95 5.18
N LEU A 858 19.93 -43.80 6.26
CA LEU A 858 20.04 -42.63 7.15
C LEU A 858 21.40 -42.58 7.88
N GLY A 859 21.96 -43.72 8.28
CA GLY A 859 23.31 -43.80 8.85
C GLY A 859 24.40 -43.39 7.84
N HIS A 860 24.29 -43.80 6.58
CA HIS A 860 25.19 -43.33 5.53
C HIS A 860 25.06 -41.81 5.28
N PHE A 861 23.84 -41.25 5.28
CA PHE A 861 23.66 -39.80 5.21
C PHE A 861 24.27 -39.06 6.40
N GLY A 862 24.15 -39.61 7.62
CA GLY A 862 24.79 -39.04 8.81
C GLY A 862 26.31 -38.96 8.69
N LEU A 863 26.95 -39.99 8.12
CA LEU A 863 28.38 -39.98 7.81
C LEU A 863 28.76 -38.92 6.76
N PHE A 864 28.06 -38.85 5.62
CA PHE A 864 28.37 -37.83 4.61
C PHE A 864 28.17 -36.41 5.14
N LEU A 865 27.06 -36.13 5.84
CA LEU A 865 26.80 -34.81 6.42
C LEU A 865 27.85 -34.43 7.49
N TYR A 866 28.39 -35.42 8.22
CA TYR A 866 29.49 -35.19 9.17
C TYR A 866 30.81 -34.81 8.49
N GLU A 867 31.12 -35.34 7.31
CA GLU A 867 32.29 -34.92 6.52
C GLU A 867 32.16 -33.44 6.09
N TYR A 868 30.95 -33.02 5.70
CA TYR A 868 30.65 -31.63 5.31
C TYR A 868 30.47 -30.63 6.49
N LEU A 869 30.73 -31.01 7.76
CA LEU A 869 30.76 -30.06 8.89
C LEU A 869 31.90 -29.03 8.83
N GLY A 870 32.77 -29.11 7.81
CA GLY A 870 33.77 -28.10 7.48
C GLY A 870 33.36 -27.12 6.36
N GLU A 871 32.09 -27.12 5.93
CA GLU A 871 31.58 -26.25 4.87
C GLU A 871 31.76 -24.75 5.18
N GLU A 872 32.30 -24.01 4.21
CA GLU A 872 32.64 -22.58 4.36
C GLU A 872 31.41 -21.67 4.34
N TYR A 873 30.36 -22.06 3.62
CA TYR A 873 29.14 -21.28 3.44
C TYR A 873 28.15 -21.51 4.61
N PRO A 874 27.86 -20.51 5.45
CA PRO A 874 27.05 -20.71 6.66
C PRO A 874 25.60 -21.10 6.38
N GLU A 875 25.00 -20.61 5.29
CA GLU A 875 23.64 -21.01 4.89
C GLU A 875 23.54 -22.52 4.58
N VAL A 876 24.60 -23.08 4.01
CA VAL A 876 24.73 -24.52 3.69
C VAL A 876 25.01 -25.30 4.97
N LEU A 877 25.97 -24.86 5.79
CA LEU A 877 26.33 -25.48 7.05
C LEU A 877 25.13 -25.58 8.01
N GLY A 878 24.33 -24.51 8.14
CA GLY A 878 23.09 -24.53 8.93
C GLY A 878 22.07 -25.56 8.44
N SER A 879 22.02 -25.81 7.13
CA SER A 879 21.15 -26.82 6.51
C SER A 879 21.66 -28.24 6.74
N ILE A 880 22.98 -28.46 6.67
CA ILE A 880 23.66 -29.72 7.03
C ILE A 880 23.39 -30.07 8.51
N LEU A 881 23.46 -29.08 9.40
CA LEU A 881 23.13 -29.24 10.81
C LEU A 881 21.63 -29.55 11.01
N GLY A 882 20.74 -28.88 10.27
CA GLY A 882 19.31 -29.19 10.25
C GLY A 882 18.98 -30.61 9.78
N ALA A 883 19.71 -31.11 8.77
CA ALA A 883 19.63 -32.48 8.29
C ALA A 883 20.11 -33.50 9.35
N LEU A 884 21.25 -33.24 9.99
CA LEU A 884 21.75 -34.07 11.10
C LEU A 884 20.79 -34.09 12.30
N LYS A 885 20.22 -32.93 12.66
CA LYS A 885 19.16 -32.78 13.68
C LYS A 885 17.93 -33.65 13.35
N ALA A 886 17.48 -33.65 12.10
CA ALA A 886 16.40 -34.55 11.66
C ALA A 886 16.80 -36.03 11.79
N ILE A 887 17.99 -36.42 11.35
CA ILE A 887 18.51 -37.80 11.47
C ILE A 887 18.62 -38.24 12.94
N VAL A 888 19.16 -37.40 13.84
CA VAL A 888 19.29 -37.69 15.29
C VAL A 888 17.93 -37.92 15.94
N ASN A 889 16.96 -37.04 15.66
CA ASN A 889 15.58 -37.17 16.16
C ASN A 889 14.95 -38.50 15.73
N VAL A 890 15.27 -38.94 14.51
CA VAL A 890 14.71 -40.12 13.86
C VAL A 890 15.40 -41.43 14.27
N ILE A 891 16.71 -41.60 14.06
CA ILE A 891 17.44 -42.85 14.34
C ILE A 891 17.48 -43.14 15.86
N GLY A 892 17.85 -42.14 16.66
CA GLY A 892 18.16 -42.32 18.08
C GLY A 892 19.61 -42.76 18.36
N MET A 893 20.00 -42.65 19.64
CA MET A 893 21.40 -42.53 20.07
C MET A 893 22.30 -43.74 19.76
N THR A 894 21.75 -44.95 19.72
CA THR A 894 22.51 -46.21 19.71
C THR A 894 22.85 -46.75 18.31
N LYS A 895 22.21 -46.24 17.26
CA LYS A 895 22.41 -46.67 15.86
C LYS A 895 22.97 -45.55 14.97
N MET A 896 23.30 -44.39 15.54
CA MET A 896 23.80 -43.26 14.77
C MET A 896 25.22 -43.52 14.24
N ALA A 897 25.44 -43.22 12.96
CA ALA A 897 26.75 -43.03 12.36
C ALA A 897 26.82 -41.58 11.84
N PRO A 898 27.83 -40.77 12.21
CA PRO A 898 28.90 -41.06 13.17
C PRO A 898 28.38 -41.24 14.61
N PRO A 899 29.17 -41.84 15.52
CA PRO A 899 28.88 -41.83 16.95
C PRO A 899 28.82 -40.42 17.53
N ILE A 900 27.91 -40.21 18.48
CA ILE A 900 27.70 -38.92 19.17
C ILE A 900 28.98 -38.40 19.86
N LYS A 901 29.83 -39.33 20.33
CA LYS A 901 31.14 -39.02 20.95
C LYS A 901 32.09 -38.27 20.02
N ASP A 902 31.95 -38.49 18.71
CA ASP A 902 32.81 -37.89 17.68
C ASP A 902 32.13 -36.63 17.09
N LEU A 903 30.80 -36.66 16.96
CA LEU A 903 29.98 -35.54 16.51
C LEU A 903 30.02 -34.33 17.47
N LEU A 904 29.80 -34.54 18.78
CA LEU A 904 29.66 -33.43 19.73
C LEU A 904 30.92 -32.55 19.81
N PRO A 905 32.16 -33.08 19.90
CA PRO A 905 33.38 -32.26 19.82
C PRO A 905 33.46 -31.42 18.54
N ARG A 906 33.01 -31.96 17.40
CA ARG A 906 32.99 -31.26 16.10
C ARG A 906 31.97 -30.12 16.05
N LEU A 907 30.89 -30.19 16.83
CA LEU A 907 29.89 -29.10 16.98
C LEU A 907 30.38 -27.96 17.89
N THR A 908 31.19 -28.24 18.92
CA THR A 908 31.64 -27.18 19.87
C THR A 908 32.37 -25.97 19.26
N PRO A 909 33.22 -26.07 18.21
CA PRO A 909 33.76 -24.88 17.54
C PRO A 909 32.71 -24.17 16.65
N ILE A 910 31.71 -24.88 16.13
CA ILE A 910 30.68 -24.33 15.24
C ILE A 910 29.72 -23.39 16.01
N LEU A 911 29.52 -23.62 17.31
CA LEU A 911 28.83 -22.70 18.23
C LEU A 911 29.50 -21.30 18.38
N LYS A 912 30.63 -21.04 17.70
CA LYS A 912 31.28 -19.71 17.63
C LYS A 912 31.05 -18.99 16.30
N ASN A 913 30.30 -19.58 15.38
CA ASN A 913 29.98 -18.99 14.08
C ASN A 913 28.79 -18.02 14.24
N ARG A 914 29.00 -16.73 13.96
CA ARG A 914 28.07 -15.61 14.22
C ARG A 914 26.78 -15.60 13.38
N HIS A 915 26.50 -16.65 12.62
CA HIS A 915 25.40 -16.68 11.65
C HIS A 915 24.18 -17.37 12.25
N GLU A 916 23.07 -16.65 12.42
CA GLU A 916 21.86 -17.09 13.15
C GLU A 916 21.41 -18.51 12.76
N LYS A 917 21.23 -18.81 11.46
CA LYS A 917 20.85 -20.17 10.97
C LYS A 917 21.81 -21.29 11.42
N VAL A 918 23.10 -20.99 11.60
CA VAL A 918 24.12 -21.94 12.09
C VAL A 918 24.03 -22.07 13.60
N GLU A 919 23.94 -20.96 14.33
CA GLU A 919 23.78 -20.96 15.78
C GLU A 919 22.51 -21.74 16.19
N GLU A 920 21.35 -21.39 15.62
CA GLU A 920 20.06 -22.03 15.87
C GLU A 920 20.14 -23.56 15.64
N ASN A 921 20.58 -24.00 14.46
CA ASN A 921 20.59 -25.43 14.14
C ASN A 921 21.70 -26.21 14.86
N CYS A 922 22.80 -25.56 15.26
CA CYS A 922 23.82 -26.18 16.11
C CYS A 922 23.35 -26.31 17.57
N ILE A 923 22.73 -25.27 18.12
CA ILE A 923 22.15 -25.26 19.47
C ILE A 923 21.03 -26.30 19.56
N ASP A 924 20.12 -26.35 18.59
CA ASP A 924 19.06 -27.37 18.55
C ASP A 924 19.63 -28.79 18.41
N LEU A 925 20.66 -29.00 17.57
CA LEU A 925 21.29 -30.32 17.44
C LEU A 925 21.95 -30.77 18.75
N VAL A 926 22.67 -29.87 19.44
CA VAL A 926 23.26 -30.13 20.76
C VAL A 926 22.16 -30.36 21.82
N GLY A 927 21.07 -29.60 21.78
CA GLY A 927 19.89 -29.78 22.63
C GLY A 927 19.24 -31.15 22.44
N ARG A 928 19.02 -31.59 21.19
CA ARG A 928 18.48 -32.93 20.89
C ARG A 928 19.43 -34.09 21.24
N ILE A 929 20.73 -33.80 21.37
CA ILE A 929 21.72 -34.74 21.89
C ILE A 929 21.73 -34.76 23.45
N ALA A 930 21.27 -33.70 24.11
CA ALA A 930 21.14 -33.62 25.57
C ALA A 930 19.76 -34.05 26.10
N ASP A 931 18.71 -34.00 25.26
CA ASP A 931 17.34 -34.46 25.54
C ASP A 931 17.20 -35.99 25.70
N ARG A 932 18.23 -36.78 25.37
CA ARG A 932 18.14 -38.24 25.09
C ARG A 932 19.32 -39.06 25.62
#